data_AF-A0AAF5I1R4-F1
#
_entry.id   AF-A0AAF5I1R4-F1
#
_cell.length_a   1.000
_cell.length_b   1.000
_cell.length_c   1.000
_cell.angle_alpha   90.00
_cell.angle_beta   90.00
_cell.angle_gamma   90.00
#
_symmetry.space_group_name_H-M   'P 1'
#
loop_
_entity.id
_entity.type
_entity.pdbx_description
1 polymer ?
#
loop_
_entity_poly.entity_id
_entity_poly.type
_entity_poly.pdbx_seq_one_letter_code
_entity_poly.pdbx_strand_id
1 'polypeptide(L)'
;MRELLVILISILLNATILNAHKLFCNRMNLPIDNNITEKLILPTNYTVVTRITNFINNETSKVIERNYTNVGTWILHNRNGLQKWILGEYSDFVIANYTMENEGCEKLEKRQSIDVYGLTETMKKTFNITFDSMEEIIKKLTYYSYDTSSLLENSKELNGVDTITWMGCKNFTSNSQKVQVMISYSGEKTPQKPYDSYFSNPVLYEISIIEYKDVTKNNKTEVEISSNVLLSIVEIEKSLDKGKDLDILPPRMSICKNFPSSTLPRNVPQNFEAKYKMYSNINDEVSNIGIFYSKKYNLSSYVLEDKFNFDVPFVGKFDGKVDREVQIIQDFVYGYEYMISKEDKTCLNVKELSTSFINIGTKDNLVYLKNPEDFMVTSLGKDFYYYGAIKTDMNLTFDSYVAKDSNNGIIEVLYIDNHWKFNNLSGPILHTINYKSPSVNFKLELVSFKNTTDELFSTTNYDVSPCLGIIDNSYYYVTVRNTTMKKIKNLGLQNVYDGLSYTLSNNSQISSPLRFTNFYIRQSNEDVLIFFSISDKINVKPSPTVYFRNQTSIDEIITNINSTLIAKEVSFQVQTTQLTIRQNSFMKSPVIIPQPAPSQFVGYTSASLFVSSFFAFAFGVLLGVAGIVFQWKKRRLTNLSYQIFE
;
A
#
# COMPACT_ATOMS: atom_id res chain seq x y z
N MET A 1 -34.45 53.63 31.19
CA MET A 1 -34.15 52.81 30.00
C MET A 1 -33.48 51.48 30.34
N ARG A 2 -32.45 51.46 31.22
CA ARG A 2 -31.77 50.21 31.66
C ARG A 2 -32.70 49.25 32.43
N GLU A 3 -33.59 49.75 33.29
CA GLU A 3 -34.58 48.92 34.03
C GLU A 3 -35.65 48.31 33.13
N LEU A 4 -36.08 49.01 32.08
CA LEU A 4 -37.07 48.49 31.11
C LEU A 4 -36.50 47.32 30.30
N LEU A 5 -35.19 47.34 30.02
CA LEU A 5 -34.50 46.25 29.34
C LEU A 5 -34.41 44.99 30.22
N VAL A 6 -34.19 45.15 31.53
CA VAL A 6 -34.16 44.02 32.47
C VAL A 6 -35.54 43.39 32.59
N ILE A 7 -36.61 44.19 32.64
CA ILE A 7 -37.98 43.66 32.71
C ILE A 7 -38.37 42.97 31.40
N LEU A 8 -38.00 43.51 30.23
CA LEU A 8 -38.24 42.84 28.96
C LEU A 8 -37.47 41.52 28.85
N ILE A 9 -36.22 41.47 29.33
CA ILE A 9 -35.42 40.25 29.37
C ILE A 9 -36.06 39.24 30.34
N SER A 10 -36.54 39.67 31.51
CA SER A 10 -37.24 38.80 32.47
C SER A 10 -38.57 38.28 31.94
N ILE A 11 -39.32 39.09 31.18
CA ILE A 11 -40.57 38.69 30.55
C ILE A 11 -40.30 37.78 29.34
N LEU A 12 -39.25 38.04 28.55
CA LEU A 12 -38.81 37.16 27.45
C LEU A 12 -38.23 35.83 27.96
N LEU A 13 -37.54 35.83 29.11
CA LEU A 13 -37.07 34.60 29.76
C LEU A 13 -38.22 33.81 30.38
N ASN A 14 -39.23 34.47 30.96
CA ASN A 14 -40.38 33.78 31.54
C ASN A 14 -41.46 33.37 30.51
N ALA A 15 -41.47 33.98 29.32
CA ALA A 15 -42.47 33.67 28.28
C ALA A 15 -42.03 32.62 27.26
N THR A 16 -40.79 32.10 27.30
CA THR A 16 -40.28 31.16 26.28
C THR A 16 -39.88 29.80 26.84
N ILE A 17 -40.64 29.26 27.81
CA ILE A 17 -40.70 27.80 28.03
C ILE A 17 -42.15 27.37 28.29
N LEU A 18 -43.11 27.89 27.51
CA LEU A 18 -44.38 27.18 27.33
C LEU A 18 -44.12 26.02 26.36
N ASN A 19 -43.62 24.92 26.91
CA ASN A 19 -43.52 23.64 26.23
C ASN A 19 -44.94 23.14 25.90
N ALA A 20 -45.52 23.62 24.80
CA ALA A 20 -46.82 23.17 24.31
C ALA A 20 -46.70 21.77 23.67
N HIS A 21 -46.31 20.78 24.46
CA HIS A 21 -46.28 19.38 24.06
C HIS A 21 -47.69 18.81 24.10
N LYS A 22 -48.26 18.44 22.95
CA LYS A 22 -49.60 17.84 22.90
C LYS A 22 -49.50 16.35 23.22
N LEU A 23 -49.67 16.01 24.49
CA LEU A 23 -49.86 14.62 24.94
C LEU A 23 -51.29 14.17 24.63
N PHE A 24 -51.42 13.09 23.89
CA PHE A 24 -52.68 12.53 23.39
C PHE A 24 -53.08 11.25 24.13
N CYS A 25 -52.13 10.49 24.66
CA CYS A 25 -52.38 9.21 25.35
C CYS A 25 -53.28 9.32 26.59
N ASN A 26 -53.45 10.52 27.15
CA ASN A 26 -54.39 10.77 28.26
C ASN A 26 -55.82 11.09 27.79
N ARG A 27 -56.13 11.03 26.47
CA ARG A 27 -57.48 11.28 25.93
C ARG A 27 -58.22 9.95 25.71
N MET A 28 -59.35 9.77 26.39
CA MET A 28 -60.16 8.53 26.38
C MET A 28 -60.82 8.16 25.04
N ASN A 29 -60.92 9.07 24.06
CA ASN A 29 -61.79 8.89 22.88
C ASN A 29 -61.03 8.86 21.55
N LEU A 30 -59.92 8.12 21.46
CA LEU A 30 -59.21 7.92 20.20
C LEU A 30 -59.69 6.62 19.52
N PRO A 31 -60.05 6.64 18.23
CA PRO A 31 -60.41 5.44 17.50
C PRO A 31 -59.20 4.49 17.43
N ILE A 32 -59.42 3.21 17.77
CA ILE A 32 -58.37 2.20 17.76
C ILE A 32 -58.03 1.83 16.31
N ASP A 33 -56.80 2.13 15.89
CA ASP A 33 -56.19 1.57 14.68
C ASP A 33 -54.89 0.88 15.06
N ASN A 34 -54.88 -0.46 14.95
CA ASN A 34 -53.78 -1.28 15.42
C ASN A 34 -52.62 -1.38 14.42
N ASN A 35 -52.83 -1.06 13.14
CA ASN A 35 -51.87 -1.45 12.10
C ASN A 35 -51.20 -0.23 11.47
N ILE A 36 -49.99 0.07 11.95
CA ILE A 36 -49.02 0.82 11.17
C ILE A 36 -48.50 -0.08 10.02
N THR A 37 -48.32 0.49 8.84
CA THR A 37 -47.93 -0.29 7.65
C THR A 37 -46.48 -0.77 7.73
N GLU A 38 -46.25 -2.06 7.50
CA GLU A 38 -44.91 -2.65 7.42
C GLU A 38 -44.08 -2.09 6.26
N LYS A 39 -44.71 -1.43 5.28
CA LYS A 39 -44.03 -0.75 4.17
C LYS A 39 -43.11 0.39 4.62
N LEU A 40 -43.23 0.87 5.86
CA LEU A 40 -42.34 1.89 6.43
C LEU A 40 -40.99 1.32 6.86
N ILE A 41 -40.87 0.00 7.04
CA ILE A 41 -39.62 -0.64 7.43
C ILE A 41 -38.59 -0.44 6.31
N LEU A 42 -37.41 0.06 6.67
CA LEU A 42 -36.35 0.29 5.71
C LEU A 42 -35.85 -1.05 5.14
N PRO A 43 -35.64 -1.15 3.81
CA PRO A 43 -35.03 -2.32 3.20
C PRO A 43 -33.55 -2.40 3.58
N THR A 44 -32.91 -3.54 3.31
CA THR A 44 -31.44 -3.61 3.36
C THR A 44 -30.80 -2.64 2.37
N ASN A 45 -29.64 -2.08 2.72
CA ASN A 45 -28.88 -1.11 1.91
C ASN A 45 -29.56 0.26 1.77
N TYR A 46 -29.52 1.07 2.83
CA TYR A 46 -30.10 2.40 2.86
C TYR A 46 -29.14 3.42 3.46
N THR A 47 -29.23 4.65 2.96
CA THR A 47 -28.66 5.84 3.60
C THR A 47 -29.82 6.66 4.13
N VAL A 48 -29.75 7.08 5.39
CA VAL A 48 -30.73 7.98 6.00
C VAL A 48 -30.03 9.15 6.69
N VAL A 49 -30.53 10.35 6.43
CA VAL A 49 -30.11 11.58 7.10
C VAL A 49 -31.20 12.00 8.05
N THR A 50 -30.91 11.98 9.35
CA THR A 50 -31.87 12.28 10.40
C THR A 50 -31.43 13.50 11.19
N ARG A 51 -32.31 14.47 11.38
CA ARG A 51 -32.15 15.53 12.38
C ARG A 51 -32.82 15.08 13.68
N ILE A 52 -32.07 15.10 14.76
CA ILE A 52 -32.56 14.74 16.09
C ILE A 52 -32.76 16.03 16.86
N THR A 53 -33.92 16.19 17.48
CA THR A 53 -34.21 17.29 18.39
C THR A 53 -34.60 16.72 19.73
N ASN A 54 -33.80 16.98 20.76
CA ASN A 54 -34.14 16.66 22.14
C ASN A 54 -34.69 17.92 22.80
N PHE A 55 -35.99 17.90 23.12
CA PHE A 55 -36.69 19.07 23.67
C PHE A 55 -36.43 19.28 25.17
N ILE A 56 -35.84 18.31 25.87
CA ILE A 56 -35.49 18.46 27.29
C ILE A 56 -34.25 19.32 27.47
N ASN A 57 -33.21 19.05 26.68
CA ASN A 57 -31.96 19.83 26.70
C ASN A 57 -31.91 20.93 25.63
N ASN A 58 -32.91 21.00 24.75
CA ASN A 58 -32.99 21.92 23.61
C ASN A 58 -31.74 21.81 22.71
N GLU A 59 -31.30 20.57 22.48
CA GLU A 59 -30.19 20.26 21.59
C GLU A 59 -30.70 19.64 20.29
N THR A 60 -30.03 20.02 19.21
CA THR A 60 -30.26 19.46 17.89
C THR A 60 -28.98 18.85 17.37
N SER A 61 -29.05 17.62 16.89
CA SER A 61 -27.96 16.93 16.22
C SER A 61 -28.40 16.40 14.86
N LYS A 62 -27.44 16.00 14.03
CA LYS A 62 -27.69 15.36 12.74
C LYS A 62 -26.96 14.03 12.71
N VAL A 63 -27.64 12.98 12.29
CA VAL A 63 -27.07 11.66 12.06
C VAL A 63 -27.15 11.33 10.57
N ILE A 64 -26.06 10.84 10.01
CA ILE A 64 -26.03 10.20 8.70
C ILE A 64 -25.72 8.73 8.95
N GLU A 65 -26.69 7.86 8.71
CA GLU A 65 -26.52 6.41 8.77
C GLU A 65 -26.43 5.88 7.33
N ARG A 66 -25.43 5.03 7.06
CA ARG A 66 -25.30 4.26 5.82
C ARG A 66 -25.19 2.79 6.15
N ASN A 67 -26.16 2.01 5.71
CA ASN A 67 -26.21 0.57 5.94
C ASN A 67 -25.90 -0.15 4.62
N TYR A 68 -25.02 -1.14 4.65
CA TYR A 68 -24.66 -2.01 3.51
C TYR A 68 -24.88 -3.49 3.87
N THR A 69 -26.07 -3.83 4.37
CA THR A 69 -26.54 -5.18 4.77
C THR A 69 -25.87 -5.72 6.04
N ASN A 70 -24.54 -5.87 6.04
CA ASN A 70 -23.78 -6.46 7.15
C ASN A 70 -22.79 -5.47 7.80
N VAL A 71 -22.52 -4.36 7.13
CA VAL A 71 -21.57 -3.32 7.51
C VAL A 71 -22.25 -1.96 7.37
N GLY A 72 -21.74 -0.94 8.05
CA GLY A 72 -22.38 0.37 8.01
C GLY A 72 -21.63 1.44 8.77
N THR A 73 -22.07 2.67 8.60
CA THR A 73 -21.49 3.84 9.26
C THR A 73 -22.57 4.74 9.85
N TRP A 74 -22.23 5.38 10.96
CA TRP A 74 -23.05 6.41 11.59
C TRP A 74 -22.18 7.63 11.82
N ILE A 75 -22.59 8.79 11.33
CA ILE A 75 -21.89 10.06 11.55
C ILE A 75 -22.82 10.98 12.33
N LEU A 76 -22.50 11.23 13.60
CA LEU A 76 -23.21 12.16 14.47
C LEU A 76 -22.53 13.53 14.44
N HIS A 77 -23.29 14.54 14.07
CA HIS A 77 -22.96 15.95 14.16
C HIS A 77 -23.70 16.55 15.35
N ASN A 78 -22.97 16.97 16.39
CA ASN A 78 -23.54 17.64 17.57
C ASN A 78 -22.71 18.89 17.93
N ARG A 79 -23.09 19.58 19.02
CA ARG A 79 -22.34 20.76 19.52
C ARG A 79 -20.91 20.44 19.95
N ASN A 80 -20.65 19.21 20.35
CA ASN A 80 -19.36 18.76 20.89
C ASN A 80 -18.38 18.30 19.80
N GLY A 81 -18.85 18.13 18.54
CA GLY A 81 -18.02 17.75 17.41
C GLY A 81 -18.66 16.70 16.52
N LEU A 82 -17.80 15.99 15.77
CA LEU A 82 -18.19 14.89 14.89
C LEU A 82 -17.73 13.56 15.47
N GLN A 83 -18.65 12.62 15.55
CA GLN A 83 -18.34 11.23 15.91
C GLN A 83 -18.78 10.30 14.80
N LYS A 84 -17.90 9.39 14.39
CA LYS A 84 -18.16 8.36 13.38
C LYS A 84 -18.05 6.99 14.01
N TRP A 85 -19.08 6.17 13.89
CA TRP A 85 -19.04 4.74 14.17
C TRP A 85 -18.96 3.99 12.85
N ILE A 86 -18.15 2.93 12.83
CA ILE A 86 -17.93 2.09 11.66
C ILE A 86 -18.12 0.64 12.10
N LEU A 87 -19.09 -0.03 11.51
CA LEU A 87 -19.18 -1.48 11.54
C LEU A 87 -18.57 -2.01 10.25
N GLY A 88 -17.37 -2.56 10.35
CA GLY A 88 -16.61 -3.06 9.20
C GLY A 88 -16.80 -4.55 8.97
N GLU A 89 -16.21 -5.08 7.91
CA GLU A 89 -16.27 -6.52 7.59
C GLU A 89 -15.45 -7.36 8.61
N TYR A 90 -14.33 -6.82 9.08
CA TYR A 90 -13.38 -7.51 9.97
C TYR A 90 -13.21 -6.84 11.32
N SER A 91 -13.48 -5.54 11.41
CA SER A 91 -13.18 -4.70 12.57
C SER A 91 -14.18 -3.57 12.68
N ASP A 92 -14.57 -3.25 13.92
CA ASP A 92 -15.49 -2.17 14.23
C ASP A 92 -14.74 -1.02 14.92
N PHE A 93 -15.01 0.22 14.53
CA PHE A 93 -14.28 1.42 14.95
C PHE A 93 -15.20 2.52 15.48
N VAL A 94 -14.65 3.35 16.36
CA VAL A 94 -15.20 4.64 16.76
C VAL A 94 -14.15 5.72 16.52
N ILE A 95 -14.56 6.80 15.87
CA ILE A 95 -13.70 7.95 15.58
C ILE A 95 -14.35 9.18 16.18
N ALA A 96 -13.69 9.77 17.17
CA ALA A 96 -14.04 11.07 17.73
C ALA A 96 -13.32 12.19 16.99
N ASN A 97 -13.99 13.33 16.83
CA ASN A 97 -13.49 14.53 16.15
C ASN A 97 -13.06 14.29 14.69
N TYR A 98 -13.83 13.49 13.93
CA TYR A 98 -13.53 13.00 12.57
C TYR A 98 -13.07 14.03 11.51
N THR A 99 -13.18 15.34 11.74
CA THR A 99 -12.67 16.38 10.82
C THR A 99 -11.71 17.36 11.47
N MET A 100 -11.23 17.06 12.67
CA MET A 100 -10.28 17.90 13.40
C MET A 100 -8.89 17.27 13.38
N GLU A 101 -7.84 18.08 13.53
CA GLU A 101 -6.44 17.59 13.51
C GLU A 101 -6.13 16.48 14.52
N ASN A 102 -6.92 16.37 15.60
CA ASN A 102 -6.76 15.38 16.67
C ASN A 102 -7.91 14.36 16.66
N GLU A 103 -8.02 13.58 15.58
CA GLU A 103 -8.95 12.46 15.51
C GLU A 103 -8.58 11.39 16.55
N GLY A 104 -9.53 11.02 17.41
CA GLY A 104 -9.38 9.90 18.33
C GLY A 104 -9.99 8.66 17.73
N CYS A 105 -9.19 7.69 17.29
CA CYS A 105 -9.70 6.39 16.83
C CYS A 105 -9.57 5.31 17.93
N GLU A 106 -10.61 4.53 18.15
CA GLU A 106 -10.66 3.44 19.13
C GLU A 106 -11.46 2.24 18.58
N LYS A 107 -11.14 1.04 19.06
CA LYS A 107 -11.93 -0.16 18.76
C LYS A 107 -13.32 -0.04 19.38
N LEU A 108 -14.37 -0.30 18.59
CA LEU A 108 -15.72 -0.42 19.11
C LEU A 108 -15.85 -1.75 19.87
N GLU A 109 -16.11 -1.70 21.18
CA GLU A 109 -16.18 -2.91 22.01
C GLU A 109 -17.40 -3.78 21.70
N LYS A 110 -18.54 -3.14 21.45
CA LYS A 110 -19.83 -3.79 21.22
C LYS A 110 -20.67 -2.98 20.25
N ARG A 111 -21.41 -3.63 19.36
CA ARG A 111 -22.37 -2.95 18.47
C ARG A 111 -23.44 -2.17 19.24
N GLN A 112 -23.76 -2.62 20.46
CA GLN A 112 -24.73 -1.98 21.35
C GLN A 112 -24.25 -0.61 21.89
N SER A 113 -22.97 -0.26 21.79
CA SER A 113 -22.47 1.05 22.23
C SER A 113 -22.57 2.13 21.15
N ILE A 114 -23.15 1.83 19.99
CA ILE A 114 -23.60 2.86 19.05
C ILE A 114 -24.86 3.49 19.67
N ASP A 115 -24.77 4.78 20.01
CA ASP A 115 -25.88 5.57 20.54
C ASP A 115 -25.87 6.93 19.84
N VAL A 116 -26.71 7.06 18.83
CA VAL A 116 -26.73 8.20 17.91
C VAL A 116 -28.08 8.87 17.87
N TYR A 117 -29.18 8.13 18.14
CA TYR A 117 -30.55 8.65 18.07
C TYR A 117 -31.07 9.22 19.39
N GLY A 118 -30.26 9.19 20.46
CA GLY A 118 -30.55 9.84 21.74
C GLY A 118 -31.71 9.20 22.52
N LEU A 119 -32.00 7.93 22.25
CA LEU A 119 -33.01 7.16 22.97
C LEU A 119 -32.52 6.81 24.37
N THR A 120 -33.35 6.99 25.39
CA THR A 120 -32.98 6.61 26.76
C THR A 120 -32.88 5.09 26.90
N GLU A 121 -32.07 4.60 27.84
CA GLU A 121 -31.98 3.17 28.15
C GLU A 121 -33.34 2.56 28.49
N THR A 122 -34.22 3.34 29.13
CA THR A 122 -35.60 2.92 29.39
C THR A 122 -36.37 2.69 28.10
N MET A 123 -36.26 3.58 27.09
CA MET A 123 -36.88 3.41 25.78
C MET A 123 -36.32 2.19 25.04
N LYS A 124 -34.99 2.05 25.00
CA LYS A 124 -34.33 0.92 24.32
C LYS A 124 -34.78 -0.42 24.90
N LYS A 125 -34.78 -0.55 26.24
CA LYS A 125 -35.27 -1.75 26.94
C LYS A 125 -36.76 -2.01 26.69
N THR A 126 -37.57 -0.96 26.74
CA THR A 126 -39.03 -1.04 26.57
C THR A 126 -39.42 -1.61 25.21
N PHE A 127 -38.83 -1.09 24.14
CA PHE A 127 -39.11 -1.51 22.78
C PHE A 127 -38.23 -2.67 22.32
N ASN A 128 -37.37 -3.19 23.20
CA ASN A 128 -36.38 -4.22 22.88
C ASN A 128 -35.51 -3.84 21.65
N ILE A 129 -35.11 -2.56 21.60
CA ILE A 129 -34.16 -2.04 20.62
C ILE A 129 -32.78 -2.42 21.13
N THR A 130 -32.15 -3.35 20.42
CA THR A 130 -30.81 -3.85 20.80
C THR A 130 -29.69 -3.14 20.05
N PHE A 131 -30.01 -2.43 18.97
CA PHE A 131 -29.05 -1.78 18.11
C PHE A 131 -29.61 -0.44 17.62
N ASP A 132 -28.88 0.65 17.82
CA ASP A 132 -29.35 2.02 17.55
C ASP A 132 -29.21 2.37 16.05
N SER A 133 -30.00 1.68 15.23
CA SER A 133 -30.13 1.90 13.79
C SER A 133 -31.56 2.29 13.44
N MET A 134 -31.73 3.11 12.41
CA MET A 134 -33.06 3.57 12.00
C MET A 134 -33.98 2.41 11.60
N GLU A 135 -33.48 1.40 10.87
CA GLU A 135 -34.25 0.20 10.52
C GLU A 135 -34.78 -0.53 11.77
N GLU A 136 -33.91 -0.80 12.75
CA GLU A 136 -34.30 -1.50 13.98
C GLU A 136 -35.29 -0.66 14.79
N ILE A 137 -35.08 0.64 14.93
CA ILE A 137 -35.99 1.54 15.64
C ILE A 137 -37.39 1.48 15.00
N ILE A 138 -37.49 1.69 13.69
CA ILE A 138 -38.77 1.67 12.97
C ILE A 138 -39.45 0.31 13.12
N LYS A 139 -38.70 -0.77 12.89
CA LYS A 139 -39.20 -2.14 12.98
C LYS A 139 -39.74 -2.47 14.37
N LYS A 140 -38.99 -2.11 15.42
CA LYS A 140 -39.41 -2.37 16.80
C LYS A 140 -40.61 -1.55 17.21
N LEU A 141 -40.68 -0.27 16.84
CA LEU A 141 -41.84 0.56 17.10
C LEU A 141 -43.07 0.08 16.31
N THR A 142 -42.89 -0.35 15.07
CA THR A 142 -43.98 -0.82 14.21
C THR A 142 -44.60 -2.13 14.71
N TYR A 143 -43.77 -3.08 15.16
CA TYR A 143 -44.23 -4.38 15.64
C TYR A 143 -44.53 -4.43 17.15
N TYR A 144 -44.44 -3.29 17.86
CA TYR A 144 -44.70 -3.26 19.30
C TYR A 144 -46.20 -3.27 19.63
N SER A 145 -46.57 -3.90 20.74
CA SER A 145 -47.95 -3.92 21.24
C SER A 145 -48.23 -2.75 22.17
N TYR A 146 -48.96 -1.75 21.66
CA TYR A 146 -49.41 -0.57 22.41
C TYR A 146 -50.73 -0.83 23.15
N ASP A 147 -50.98 -0.09 24.24
CA ASP A 147 -52.24 -0.19 24.97
C ASP A 147 -53.37 0.55 24.25
N THR A 148 -53.02 1.67 23.59
CA THR A 148 -53.90 2.39 22.67
C THR A 148 -53.10 2.87 21.47
N SER A 149 -53.66 2.76 20.28
CA SER A 149 -53.10 3.32 19.06
C SER A 149 -54.18 3.95 18.20
N SER A 150 -53.85 4.99 17.45
CA SER A 150 -54.80 5.74 16.63
C SER A 150 -54.09 6.43 15.49
N LEU A 151 -54.77 6.50 14.35
CA LEU A 151 -54.45 7.47 13.31
C LEU A 151 -54.96 8.86 13.74
N LEU A 152 -54.14 9.89 13.66
CA LEU A 152 -54.56 11.26 13.93
C LEU A 152 -55.14 11.86 12.63
N GLU A 153 -56.38 12.35 12.68
CA GLU A 153 -57.11 12.87 11.51
C GLU A 153 -56.47 14.11 10.87
N ASN A 154 -55.66 14.85 11.62
CA ASN A 154 -55.02 16.06 11.12
C ASN A 154 -53.83 15.68 10.22
N SER A 155 -54.02 15.73 8.90
CA SER A 155 -52.88 15.72 7.98
C SER A 155 -51.98 16.92 8.28
N LYS A 156 -50.67 16.68 8.34
CA LYS A 156 -49.67 17.73 8.49
C LYS A 156 -48.90 17.83 7.18
N GLU A 157 -48.69 19.04 6.70
CA GLU A 157 -47.74 19.28 5.63
C GLU A 157 -46.33 19.31 6.23
N LEU A 158 -45.51 18.30 5.93
CA LEU A 158 -44.11 18.24 6.31
C LEU A 158 -43.27 18.33 5.04
N ASN A 159 -42.38 19.32 4.95
CA ASN A 159 -41.54 19.56 3.78
C ASN A 159 -42.31 19.62 2.44
N GLY A 160 -43.53 20.14 2.43
CA GLY A 160 -44.38 20.22 1.23
C GLY A 160 -45.15 18.94 0.88
N VAL A 161 -45.16 17.95 1.78
CA VAL A 161 -45.82 16.66 1.58
C VAL A 161 -46.91 16.46 2.63
N ASP A 162 -48.10 16.08 2.18
CA ASP A 162 -49.19 15.68 3.08
C ASP A 162 -48.83 14.37 3.79
N THR A 163 -48.68 14.45 5.10
CA THR A 163 -48.36 13.33 5.97
C THR A 163 -49.52 12.95 6.88
N ILE A 164 -49.60 11.66 7.16
CA ILE A 164 -50.51 11.06 8.13
C ILE A 164 -49.69 10.75 9.38
N THR A 165 -50.20 11.07 10.55
CA THR A 165 -49.54 10.76 11.82
C THR A 165 -50.25 9.60 12.50
N TRP A 166 -49.58 8.47 12.61
CA TRP A 166 -49.99 7.38 13.49
C TRP A 166 -49.43 7.60 14.89
N MET A 167 -50.16 7.18 15.91
CA MET A 167 -49.76 7.30 17.31
C MET A 167 -49.98 6.01 18.08
N GLY A 168 -49.01 5.63 18.91
CA GLY A 168 -49.11 4.53 19.87
C GLY A 168 -48.79 5.00 21.29
N CYS A 169 -49.50 4.47 22.27
CA CYS A 169 -49.35 4.78 23.69
C CYS A 169 -49.13 3.53 24.51
N LYS A 170 -48.19 3.58 25.44
CA LYS A 170 -47.91 2.49 26.37
C LYS A 170 -47.81 3.01 27.79
N ASN A 171 -48.56 2.37 28.69
CA ASN A 171 -48.50 2.61 30.13
C ASN A 171 -47.69 1.49 30.80
N PHE A 172 -46.65 1.85 31.55
CA PHE A 172 -45.82 0.89 32.28
C PHE A 172 -46.29 0.77 33.73
N THR A 173 -46.80 -0.41 34.09
CA THR A 173 -47.27 -0.72 35.44
C THR A 173 -46.14 -0.72 36.48
N SER A 174 -44.90 -1.01 36.08
CA SER A 174 -43.78 -1.16 37.02
C SER A 174 -43.27 0.17 37.60
N ASN A 175 -43.30 1.26 36.82
CA ASN A 175 -42.67 2.54 37.19
C ASN A 175 -43.60 3.76 37.10
N SER A 176 -44.90 3.58 36.80
CA SER A 176 -45.83 4.69 36.47
C SER A 176 -45.38 5.57 35.29
N GLN A 177 -44.41 5.11 34.51
CA GLN A 177 -43.96 5.78 33.30
C GLN A 177 -44.94 5.47 32.17
N LYS A 178 -45.05 6.39 31.24
CA LYS A 178 -45.85 6.30 30.03
C LYS A 178 -45.01 6.73 28.85
N VAL A 179 -45.19 6.07 27.72
CA VAL A 179 -44.52 6.45 26.47
C VAL A 179 -45.57 6.70 25.40
N GLN A 180 -45.43 7.84 24.72
CA GLN A 180 -46.15 8.19 23.51
C GLN A 180 -45.19 8.14 22.33
N VAL A 181 -45.56 7.40 21.29
CA VAL A 181 -44.85 7.32 20.02
C VAL A 181 -45.75 7.91 18.95
N MET A 182 -45.21 8.82 18.13
CA MET A 182 -45.89 9.36 16.95
C MET A 182 -45.01 9.13 15.73
N ILE A 183 -45.59 8.56 14.68
CA ILE A 183 -44.91 8.25 13.42
C ILE A 183 -45.65 8.97 12.29
N SER A 184 -44.99 9.93 11.65
CA SER A 184 -45.53 10.70 10.53
C SER A 184 -44.94 10.19 9.21
N TYR A 185 -45.80 9.85 8.25
CA TYR A 185 -45.40 9.28 6.95
C TYR A 185 -46.32 9.76 5.82
N SER A 186 -45.85 9.71 4.56
CA SER A 186 -46.70 10.02 3.39
C SER A 186 -47.77 8.95 3.20
N GLY A 187 -48.99 9.34 2.81
CA GLY A 187 -50.03 8.39 2.46
C GLY A 187 -49.68 7.58 1.19
N GLU A 188 -50.28 6.40 1.03
CA GLU A 188 -50.02 5.55 -0.15
C GLU A 188 -50.36 6.24 -1.49
N LYS A 189 -51.31 7.19 -1.46
CA LYS A 189 -51.78 7.95 -2.64
C LYS A 189 -51.18 9.35 -2.73
N THR A 190 -50.18 9.69 -1.92
CA THR A 190 -49.50 10.98 -1.98
C THR A 190 -48.87 11.16 -3.37
N PRO A 191 -49.19 12.27 -4.11
CA PRO A 191 -48.73 12.47 -5.48
C PRO A 191 -47.24 12.81 -5.57
N GLN A 192 -46.67 13.43 -4.54
CA GLN A 192 -45.23 13.68 -4.44
C GLN A 192 -44.50 12.33 -4.28
N LYS A 193 -43.63 12.01 -5.23
CA LYS A 193 -42.79 10.81 -5.17
C LYS A 193 -41.60 11.03 -4.24
N PRO A 194 -41.08 9.97 -3.59
CA PRO A 194 -39.83 10.04 -2.83
C PRO A 194 -38.67 10.54 -3.70
N TYR A 195 -37.67 11.14 -3.05
CA TYR A 195 -36.47 11.67 -3.73
C TYR A 195 -35.72 10.57 -4.50
N ASP A 196 -35.46 9.43 -3.85
CA ASP A 196 -34.87 8.26 -4.49
C ASP A 196 -35.97 7.31 -5.01
N SER A 197 -35.88 6.98 -6.30
CA SER A 197 -36.77 6.04 -7.00
C SER A 197 -36.77 4.60 -6.45
N TYR A 198 -35.78 4.23 -5.64
CA TYR A 198 -35.73 2.95 -4.93
C TYR A 198 -36.83 2.82 -3.87
N PHE A 199 -37.33 3.94 -3.35
CA PHE A 199 -38.41 3.98 -2.38
C PHE A 199 -39.74 4.36 -3.03
N SER A 200 -40.83 3.86 -2.46
CA SER A 200 -42.20 4.19 -2.87
C SER A 200 -43.01 4.61 -1.66
N ASN A 201 -43.97 5.52 -1.85
CA ASN A 201 -44.92 5.85 -0.78
C ASN A 201 -45.63 4.58 -0.28
N PRO A 202 -45.85 4.43 1.04
CA PRO A 202 -45.60 5.42 2.10
C PRO A 202 -44.13 5.52 2.51
N VAL A 203 -43.64 6.73 2.77
CA VAL A 203 -42.28 7.00 3.27
C VAL A 203 -42.35 7.74 4.60
N LEU A 204 -41.47 7.37 5.51
CA LEU A 204 -41.36 7.94 6.84
C LEU A 204 -40.71 9.33 6.83
N TYR A 205 -41.28 10.28 7.56
CA TYR A 205 -40.76 11.65 7.72
C TYR A 205 -40.37 11.99 9.14
N GLU A 206 -41.15 11.58 10.15
CA GLU A 206 -40.85 11.89 11.54
C GLU A 206 -41.19 10.74 12.48
N ILE A 207 -40.36 10.55 13.51
CA ILE A 207 -40.67 9.74 14.69
C ILE A 207 -40.51 10.62 15.92
N SER A 208 -41.55 10.78 16.72
CA SER A 208 -41.48 11.44 18.03
C SER A 208 -41.74 10.44 19.14
N ILE A 209 -40.85 10.40 20.12
CA ILE A 209 -40.93 9.49 21.27
C ILE A 209 -40.84 10.33 22.54
N ILE A 210 -41.90 10.29 23.33
CA ILE A 210 -42.04 11.07 24.57
C ILE A 210 -42.23 10.11 25.73
N GLU A 211 -41.33 10.14 26.69
CA GLU A 211 -41.46 9.44 27.97
C GLU A 211 -41.88 10.44 29.05
N TYR A 212 -42.91 10.09 29.81
CA TYR A 212 -43.47 10.96 30.84
C TYR A 212 -44.08 10.16 31.98
N LYS A 213 -44.33 10.82 33.10
CA LYS A 213 -45.06 10.26 34.25
C LYS A 213 -46.08 11.26 34.74
N ASP A 214 -47.18 10.76 35.27
CA ASP A 214 -48.18 11.59 35.93
C ASP A 214 -47.74 11.84 37.39
N VAL A 215 -47.56 13.10 37.75
CA VAL A 215 -47.18 13.52 39.11
C VAL A 215 -48.33 14.31 39.70
N THR A 216 -48.80 13.89 40.88
CA THR A 216 -49.83 14.65 41.59
C THR A 216 -49.17 15.71 42.47
N LYS A 217 -49.26 16.98 42.08
CA LYS A 217 -48.85 18.12 42.92
C LYS A 217 -50.08 18.92 43.31
N ASN A 218 -50.27 19.18 44.60
CA ASN A 218 -51.37 20.00 45.14
C ASN A 218 -52.77 19.63 44.58
N ASN A 219 -53.13 18.35 44.59
CA ASN A 219 -54.39 17.79 44.02
C ASN A 219 -54.61 18.01 42.52
N LYS A 220 -53.58 18.44 41.77
CA LYS A 220 -53.58 18.46 40.30
C LYS A 220 -52.61 17.41 39.77
N THR A 221 -53.06 16.60 38.82
CA THR A 221 -52.19 15.70 38.07
C THR A 221 -51.46 16.52 37.01
N GLU A 222 -50.18 16.77 37.23
CA GLU A 222 -49.27 17.37 36.27
C GLU A 222 -48.52 16.27 35.53
N VAL A 223 -48.09 16.55 34.30
CA VAL A 223 -47.24 15.63 33.55
C VAL A 223 -45.79 16.08 33.64
N GLU A 224 -44.93 15.20 34.12
CA GLU A 224 -43.48 15.39 34.08
C GLU A 224 -42.91 14.59 32.92
N ILE A 225 -42.33 15.27 31.93
CA ILE A 225 -41.70 14.65 30.77
C ILE A 225 -40.25 14.35 31.12
N SER A 226 -39.86 13.07 31.10
CA SER A 226 -38.49 12.64 31.36
C SER A 226 -37.63 12.62 30.11
N SER A 227 -38.21 12.40 28.94
CA SER A 227 -37.52 12.42 27.64
C SER A 227 -38.49 12.82 26.53
N ASN A 228 -38.00 13.60 25.56
CA ASN A 228 -38.76 13.99 24.39
C ASN A 228 -37.82 14.15 23.20
N VAL A 229 -37.81 13.14 22.34
CA VAL A 229 -36.93 13.05 21.19
C VAL A 229 -37.77 13.05 19.92
N LEU A 230 -37.41 13.92 18.97
CA LEU A 230 -37.95 13.94 17.62
C LEU A 230 -36.84 13.61 16.62
N LEU A 231 -37.08 12.57 15.83
CA LEU A 231 -36.27 12.11 14.72
C LEU A 231 -36.94 12.57 13.42
N SER A 232 -36.49 13.69 12.86
CA SER A 232 -36.97 14.18 11.57
C SER A 232 -36.06 13.65 10.47
N ILE A 233 -36.60 12.80 9.61
CA ILE A 233 -35.87 12.25 8.48
C ILE A 233 -35.89 13.25 7.33
N VAL A 234 -34.69 13.69 6.96
CA VAL A 234 -34.47 14.71 5.94
C VAL A 234 -34.30 14.08 4.56
N GLU A 235 -33.62 12.93 4.51
CA GLU A 235 -33.28 12.24 3.26
C GLU A 235 -33.24 10.73 3.51
N ILE A 236 -33.76 9.97 2.55
CA ILE A 236 -33.68 8.51 2.47
C ILE A 236 -33.32 8.14 1.03
N GLU A 237 -32.24 7.39 0.85
CA GLU A 237 -31.77 6.91 -0.45
C GLU A 237 -31.19 5.50 -0.34
N LYS A 238 -31.01 4.83 -1.47
CA LYS A 238 -30.34 3.54 -1.52
C LYS A 238 -28.85 3.75 -1.33
N SER A 239 -28.21 3.04 -0.40
CA SER A 239 -26.76 3.10 -0.28
C SER A 239 -26.09 2.57 -1.55
N LEU A 240 -25.19 3.38 -2.11
CA LEU A 240 -24.41 3.02 -3.28
C LEU A 240 -23.18 2.23 -2.85
N ASP A 241 -22.92 1.08 -3.47
CA ASP A 241 -21.70 0.30 -3.23
C ASP A 241 -20.42 1.08 -3.63
N LYS A 242 -20.57 2.11 -4.48
CA LYS A 242 -19.46 2.97 -4.90
C LYS A 242 -18.93 3.77 -3.70
N GLY A 243 -17.70 3.46 -3.29
CA GLY A 243 -17.05 4.10 -2.15
C GLY A 243 -17.33 3.44 -0.80
N LYS A 244 -18.12 2.35 -0.76
CA LYS A 244 -18.39 1.56 0.45
C LYS A 244 -17.10 1.20 1.19
N ASP A 245 -16.09 0.69 0.47
CA ASP A 245 -14.82 0.24 1.04
C ASP A 245 -14.05 1.36 1.77
N LEU A 246 -14.16 2.60 1.30
CA LEU A 246 -13.56 3.77 1.96
C LEU A 246 -14.39 4.25 3.14
N ASP A 247 -15.71 4.05 3.11
CA ASP A 247 -16.60 4.46 4.19
C ASP A 247 -16.49 3.54 5.41
N ILE A 248 -16.34 2.23 5.17
CA ILE A 248 -16.28 1.19 6.22
C ILE A 248 -14.88 1.01 6.86
N LEU A 249 -13.97 1.95 6.65
CA LEU A 249 -12.66 2.00 7.29
C LEU A 249 -12.41 3.41 7.86
N PRO A 250 -11.59 3.54 8.91
CA PRO A 250 -11.11 4.85 9.33
C PRO A 250 -10.24 5.50 8.24
N PRO A 251 -9.83 6.76 8.41
CA PRO A 251 -8.83 7.38 7.54
C PRO A 251 -7.51 6.59 7.56
N ARG A 252 -6.87 6.51 6.39
CA ARG A 252 -5.63 5.76 6.17
C ARG A 252 -4.55 6.19 7.16
N MET A 253 -3.78 5.22 7.67
CA MET A 253 -2.74 5.43 8.68
C MET A 253 -3.24 6.01 10.02
N SER A 254 -4.53 5.93 10.35
CA SER A 254 -5.00 6.27 11.70
C SER A 254 -4.61 5.18 12.70
N ILE A 255 -4.13 5.58 13.89
CA ILE A 255 -3.85 4.67 15.00
C ILE A 255 -5.09 4.56 15.89
N CYS A 256 -5.65 3.36 15.94
CA CYS A 256 -6.84 3.08 16.74
C CYS A 256 -6.46 2.33 18.02
N LYS A 257 -6.90 2.85 19.18
CA LYS A 257 -6.62 2.23 20.48
C LYS A 257 -7.43 0.93 20.67
N ASN A 258 -6.99 0.12 21.63
CA ASN A 258 -7.67 -1.11 22.08
C ASN A 258 -7.82 -2.21 21.01
N PHE A 259 -7.08 -2.10 19.89
CA PHE A 259 -6.95 -3.19 18.94
C PHE A 259 -5.94 -4.23 19.44
N PRO A 260 -6.23 -5.54 19.27
CA PRO A 260 -5.27 -6.58 19.65
C PRO A 260 -4.06 -6.56 18.71
N SER A 261 -2.87 -6.76 19.30
CA SER A 261 -1.66 -6.94 18.51
C SER A 261 -1.81 -8.14 17.59
N SER A 262 -1.39 -7.97 16.34
CA SER A 262 -1.44 -8.92 15.24
C SER A 262 -0.01 -9.17 14.77
N THR A 263 0.29 -10.43 14.46
CA THR A 263 1.59 -10.78 13.88
C THR A 263 1.59 -10.51 12.39
N LEU A 264 2.61 -9.82 11.89
CA LEU A 264 2.80 -9.63 10.46
C LEU A 264 3.06 -10.97 9.76
N PRO A 265 2.55 -11.17 8.53
CA PRO A 265 2.87 -12.34 7.75
C PRO A 265 4.37 -12.47 7.48
N ARG A 266 4.90 -13.70 7.59
CA ARG A 266 6.33 -14.01 7.46
C ARG A 266 6.64 -14.91 6.26
N ASN A 267 6.09 -14.57 5.10
CA ASN A 267 6.28 -15.37 3.88
C ASN A 267 7.40 -14.81 3.01
N VAL A 268 8.65 -14.99 3.44
CA VAL A 268 9.83 -14.54 2.68
C VAL A 268 10.74 -15.73 2.36
N PRO A 269 10.97 -16.07 1.07
CA PRO A 269 11.86 -17.16 0.68
C PRO A 269 13.30 -16.96 1.14
N GLN A 270 14.03 -18.07 1.34
CA GLN A 270 15.45 -18.04 1.70
C GLN A 270 16.37 -17.54 0.58
N ASN A 271 15.89 -17.48 -0.66
CA ASN A 271 16.59 -16.87 -1.77
C ASN A 271 15.59 -16.11 -2.63
N PHE A 272 15.83 -14.82 -2.84
CA PHE A 272 14.93 -13.99 -3.64
C PHE A 272 15.66 -12.79 -4.25
N GLU A 273 15.02 -12.22 -5.26
CA GLU A 273 15.29 -10.89 -5.80
C GLU A 273 14.04 -10.03 -5.63
N ALA A 274 14.22 -8.79 -5.19
CA ALA A 274 13.14 -7.82 -5.07
C ALA A 274 13.59 -6.45 -5.59
N LYS A 275 12.65 -5.67 -6.12
CA LYS A 275 12.86 -4.27 -6.47
C LYS A 275 11.78 -3.44 -5.84
N TYR A 276 12.16 -2.39 -5.13
CA TYR A 276 11.27 -1.43 -4.52
C TYR A 276 11.52 -0.03 -5.10
N LYS A 277 10.47 0.77 -5.20
CA LYS A 277 10.55 2.21 -5.38
C LYS A 277 10.37 2.89 -4.04
N MET A 278 11.27 3.81 -3.72
CA MET A 278 11.19 4.65 -2.54
C MET A 278 10.80 6.07 -2.97
N TYR A 279 9.78 6.61 -2.30
CA TYR A 279 9.39 8.01 -2.36
C TYR A 279 9.67 8.59 -0.99
N SER A 280 10.42 9.69 -0.89
CA SER A 280 10.74 10.34 0.39
C SER A 280 10.56 11.84 0.27
N ASN A 281 10.04 12.47 1.31
CA ASN A 281 9.92 13.94 1.40
C ASN A 281 11.26 14.65 1.66
N ILE A 282 12.34 13.90 1.90
CA ILE A 282 13.67 14.47 2.17
C ILE A 282 14.38 14.84 0.86
N ASN A 283 14.29 13.94 -0.14
CA ASN A 283 15.00 14.11 -1.40
C ASN A 283 14.07 14.61 -2.52
N ASP A 284 12.74 14.56 -2.34
CA ASP A 284 11.73 14.83 -3.38
C ASP A 284 11.92 14.02 -4.69
N GLU A 285 12.74 12.97 -4.64
CA GLU A 285 13.07 12.09 -5.74
C GLU A 285 12.56 10.66 -5.52
N VAL A 286 12.42 9.92 -6.62
CA VAL A 286 12.03 8.51 -6.61
C VAL A 286 13.29 7.67 -6.81
N SER A 287 13.69 6.93 -5.78
CA SER A 287 14.86 6.07 -5.83
C SER A 287 14.46 4.61 -6.00
N ASN A 288 15.13 3.85 -6.88
CA ASN A 288 14.96 2.40 -6.89
C ASN A 288 15.93 1.72 -5.91
N ILE A 289 15.41 0.70 -5.24
CA ILE A 289 16.15 -0.18 -4.33
C ILE A 289 16.03 -1.59 -4.86
N GLY A 290 17.11 -2.13 -5.40
CA GLY A 290 17.23 -3.54 -5.76
C GLY A 290 17.77 -4.33 -4.57
N ILE A 291 17.18 -5.48 -4.29
CA ILE A 291 17.62 -6.42 -3.25
C ILE A 291 17.83 -7.76 -3.90
N PHE A 292 18.99 -8.35 -3.63
CA PHE A 292 19.21 -9.78 -3.80
C PHE A 292 19.62 -10.37 -2.47
N TYR A 293 19.07 -11.52 -2.17
CA TYR A 293 19.40 -12.26 -0.98
C TYR A 293 19.49 -13.74 -1.33
N SER A 294 20.57 -14.40 -0.90
CA SER A 294 20.71 -15.85 -1.00
C SER A 294 21.36 -16.44 0.24
N LYS A 295 20.56 -17.16 1.04
CA LYS A 295 21.08 -17.97 2.14
C LYS A 295 21.97 -19.11 1.64
N LYS A 296 21.62 -19.69 0.47
CA LYS A 296 22.37 -20.80 -0.15
C LYS A 296 23.83 -20.44 -0.42
N TYR A 297 24.09 -19.22 -0.90
CA TYR A 297 25.44 -18.74 -1.19
C TYR A 297 26.02 -17.84 -0.08
N ASN A 298 25.24 -17.52 0.96
CA ASN A 298 25.58 -16.52 1.99
C ASN A 298 25.98 -15.17 1.36
N LEU A 299 25.18 -14.72 0.40
CA LEU A 299 25.37 -13.48 -0.34
C LEU A 299 24.16 -12.57 -0.17
N SER A 300 24.41 -11.27 -0.09
CA SER A 300 23.39 -10.23 -0.13
C SER A 300 23.85 -9.10 -1.03
N SER A 301 22.95 -8.46 -1.76
CA SER A 301 23.29 -7.28 -2.54
C SER A 301 22.17 -6.26 -2.54
N TYR A 302 22.57 -4.98 -2.51
CA TYR A 302 21.69 -3.83 -2.62
C TYR A 302 22.10 -3.00 -3.83
N VAL A 303 21.14 -2.62 -4.67
CA VAL A 303 21.33 -1.61 -5.73
C VAL A 303 20.60 -0.37 -5.25
N LEU A 304 21.32 0.74 -5.08
CA LEU A 304 20.83 1.98 -4.51
C LEU A 304 21.10 3.13 -5.49
N GLU A 305 20.05 3.81 -5.93
CA GLU A 305 20.15 4.94 -6.87
C GLU A 305 20.38 6.30 -6.18
N ASP A 306 20.18 6.38 -4.87
CA ASP A 306 20.12 7.65 -4.15
C ASP A 306 20.77 7.56 -2.75
N LYS A 307 21.08 8.73 -2.19
CA LYS A 307 21.61 8.91 -0.85
C LYS A 307 20.48 9.02 0.16
N PHE A 308 20.48 8.17 1.18
CA PHE A 308 19.56 8.30 2.30
C PHE A 308 20.33 8.28 3.62
N ASN A 309 20.16 9.34 4.42
CA ASN A 309 20.79 9.48 5.74
C ASN A 309 19.89 8.97 6.88
N PHE A 310 18.77 8.33 6.56
CA PHE A 310 17.82 7.75 7.51
C PHE A 310 17.79 6.22 7.38
N ASP A 311 17.18 5.55 8.37
CA ASP A 311 17.00 4.10 8.36
C ASP A 311 15.93 3.72 7.33
N VAL A 312 16.35 3.15 6.20
CA VAL A 312 15.41 2.54 5.25
C VAL A 312 15.08 1.13 5.75
N PRO A 313 13.79 0.75 5.89
CA PRO A 313 13.38 -0.61 6.25
C PRO A 313 14.17 -1.66 5.47
N PHE A 314 14.55 -2.77 6.13
CA PHE A 314 15.32 -3.91 5.60
C PHE A 314 16.67 -3.64 4.90
N VAL A 315 17.04 -2.37 4.67
CA VAL A 315 18.35 -1.95 4.17
C VAL A 315 19.21 -1.46 5.33
N GLY A 316 18.74 -0.48 6.11
CA GLY A 316 19.49 0.20 7.17
C GLY A 316 19.93 1.60 6.75
N LYS A 317 21.03 2.09 7.34
CA LYS A 317 21.64 3.37 6.97
C LYS A 317 22.74 3.17 5.93
N PHE A 318 22.70 4.01 4.90
CA PHE A 318 23.75 4.07 3.89
C PHE A 318 24.25 5.50 3.70
N ASP A 319 25.36 5.84 4.36
CA ASP A 319 26.05 7.12 4.15
C ASP A 319 26.97 7.05 2.92
N GLY A 320 26.38 6.74 1.77
CA GLY A 320 27.09 6.80 0.50
C GLY A 320 27.23 8.26 0.07
N LYS A 321 28.41 8.85 0.19
CA LYS A 321 28.73 10.16 -0.43
C LYS A 321 28.89 10.07 -1.96
N VAL A 322 28.07 9.26 -2.63
CA VAL A 322 28.19 8.95 -4.05
C VAL A 322 26.92 9.40 -4.80
N ASP A 323 27.06 10.34 -5.75
CA ASP A 323 25.95 10.89 -6.56
C ASP A 323 25.66 10.04 -7.82
N ARG A 324 25.57 8.71 -7.67
CA ARG A 324 25.32 7.76 -8.78
C ARG A 324 24.80 6.44 -8.25
N GLU A 325 24.19 5.65 -9.14
CA GLU A 325 23.71 4.29 -8.83
C GLU A 325 24.89 3.41 -8.39
N VAL A 326 24.79 2.90 -7.16
CA VAL A 326 25.78 1.99 -6.58
C VAL A 326 25.19 0.62 -6.34
N GLN A 327 26.00 -0.39 -6.59
CA GLN A 327 25.72 -1.74 -6.15
C GLN A 327 26.66 -2.13 -5.00
N ILE A 328 26.06 -2.56 -3.90
CA ILE A 328 26.73 -3.07 -2.72
C ILE A 328 26.55 -4.59 -2.74
N ILE A 329 27.65 -5.33 -2.65
CA ILE A 329 27.64 -6.79 -2.64
C ILE A 329 28.35 -7.23 -1.36
N GLN A 330 27.67 -8.02 -0.55
CA GLN A 330 28.15 -8.53 0.72
C GLN A 330 28.38 -10.03 0.61
N ASP A 331 29.65 -10.43 0.78
CA ASP A 331 30.09 -11.81 0.79
C ASP A 331 30.37 -12.27 2.22
N PHE A 332 29.46 -13.06 2.79
CA PHE A 332 29.59 -13.57 4.16
C PHE A 332 30.45 -14.82 4.25
N VAL A 333 30.88 -15.42 3.14
CA VAL A 333 31.82 -16.55 3.15
C VAL A 333 33.24 -16.02 3.34
N TYR A 334 33.59 -14.92 2.67
CA TYR A 334 34.92 -14.32 2.74
C TYR A 334 35.02 -13.07 3.61
N GLY A 335 33.88 -12.49 4.04
CA GLY A 335 33.83 -11.36 4.96
C GLY A 335 34.09 -10.00 4.31
N TYR A 336 33.71 -9.82 3.05
CA TYR A 336 33.95 -8.60 2.27
C TYR A 336 32.67 -7.92 1.81
N GLU A 337 32.71 -6.60 1.74
CA GLU A 337 31.70 -5.74 1.12
C GLU A 337 32.33 -4.99 -0.06
N TYR A 338 31.76 -5.18 -1.24
CA TYR A 338 32.16 -4.53 -2.49
C TYR A 338 31.17 -3.43 -2.83
N MET A 339 31.69 -2.26 -3.21
CA MET A 339 30.88 -1.13 -3.67
C MET A 339 31.28 -0.77 -5.09
N ILE A 340 30.33 -0.87 -6.01
CA ILE A 340 30.55 -0.78 -7.46
C ILE A 340 29.66 0.31 -8.04
N SER A 341 30.20 1.18 -8.88
CA SER A 341 29.41 2.10 -9.70
C SER A 341 28.73 1.31 -10.82
N LYS A 342 27.39 1.30 -10.88
CA LYS A 342 26.64 0.64 -11.95
C LYS A 342 26.80 1.35 -13.29
N GLU A 343 26.86 2.67 -13.26
CA GLU A 343 27.02 3.52 -14.44
C GLU A 343 28.41 3.34 -15.08
N ASP A 344 29.46 3.48 -14.27
CA ASP A 344 30.85 3.43 -14.78
C ASP A 344 31.40 2.01 -14.87
N LYS A 345 30.73 1.03 -14.24
CA LYS A 345 31.23 -0.34 -14.05
C LYS A 345 32.62 -0.36 -13.38
N THR A 346 32.85 0.56 -12.45
CA THR A 346 34.12 0.70 -11.72
C THR A 346 33.95 0.34 -10.25
N CYS A 347 35.02 -0.16 -9.62
CA CYS A 347 35.03 -0.33 -8.18
C CYS A 347 35.22 0.99 -7.49
N LEU A 348 34.35 1.28 -6.54
CA LEU A 348 34.47 2.45 -5.68
C LEU A 348 35.19 2.11 -4.38
N ASN A 349 34.92 0.94 -3.80
CA ASN A 349 35.56 0.50 -2.56
C ASN A 349 35.43 -1.01 -2.33
N VAL A 350 36.39 -1.57 -1.59
CA VAL A 350 36.31 -2.92 -0.98
C VAL A 350 36.68 -2.77 0.49
N LYS A 351 35.79 -3.21 1.37
CA LYS A 351 35.99 -3.13 2.83
C LYS A 351 35.45 -4.38 3.54
N GLU A 352 35.62 -4.43 4.84
CA GLU A 352 34.96 -5.42 5.68
C GLU A 352 33.43 -5.18 5.73
N LEU A 353 32.64 -6.19 6.10
CA LEU A 353 31.17 -6.11 6.13
C LEU A 353 30.69 -4.99 7.06
N SER A 354 29.87 -4.08 6.55
CA SER A 354 29.43 -2.92 7.31
C SER A 354 28.28 -3.26 8.24
N THR A 355 28.42 -2.99 9.54
CA THR A 355 27.37 -3.25 10.54
C THR A 355 26.13 -2.35 10.40
N SER A 356 26.12 -1.38 9.47
CA SER A 356 24.99 -0.47 9.26
C SER A 356 23.82 -1.10 8.51
N PHE A 357 24.04 -2.23 7.82
CA PHE A 357 22.98 -2.94 7.11
C PHE A 357 22.19 -3.88 8.04
N ILE A 358 20.87 -3.87 7.92
CA ILE A 358 19.97 -4.59 8.84
C ILE A 358 20.05 -6.11 8.69
N ASN A 359 20.42 -6.60 7.49
CA ASN A 359 20.60 -8.02 7.18
C ASN A 359 21.76 -8.68 7.95
N ILE A 360 22.63 -7.90 8.60
CA ILE A 360 23.77 -8.40 9.35
C ILE A 360 23.40 -8.66 10.82
N GLY A 361 23.76 -9.86 11.31
CA GLY A 361 23.70 -10.24 12.72
C GLY A 361 25.08 -10.57 13.27
N THR A 362 25.20 -10.50 14.60
CA THR A 362 26.42 -10.88 15.32
C THR A 362 26.10 -11.97 16.33
N LYS A 363 26.89 -13.05 16.34
CA LYS A 363 26.82 -14.13 17.32
C LYS A 363 28.23 -14.52 17.71
N ASP A 364 28.55 -14.52 18.99
CA ASP A 364 29.89 -14.90 19.51
C ASP A 364 31.05 -14.12 18.83
N ASN A 365 30.85 -12.81 18.59
CA ASN A 365 31.75 -11.92 17.83
C ASN A 365 31.95 -12.28 16.35
N LEU A 366 31.19 -13.23 15.81
CA LEU A 366 31.16 -13.59 14.40
C LEU A 366 29.95 -12.98 13.71
N VAL A 367 30.18 -12.46 12.51
CA VAL A 367 29.15 -11.86 11.67
C VAL A 367 28.43 -12.95 10.87
N TYR A 368 27.12 -12.84 10.71
CA TYR A 368 26.33 -13.76 9.87
C TYR A 368 25.20 -13.03 9.14
N LEU A 369 24.76 -13.61 8.03
CA LEU A 369 23.60 -13.16 7.27
C LEU A 369 22.33 -13.62 7.98
N LYS A 370 21.53 -12.69 8.51
CA LYS A 370 20.24 -12.97 9.18
C LYS A 370 19.26 -13.61 8.22
N ASN A 371 18.29 -14.38 8.75
CA ASN A 371 17.24 -14.92 7.88
C ASN A 371 16.36 -13.80 7.33
N PRO A 372 15.73 -14.00 6.16
CA PRO A 372 14.89 -12.98 5.52
C PRO A 372 13.82 -12.38 6.43
N GLU A 373 13.09 -13.23 7.15
CA GLU A 373 12.04 -12.80 8.07
C GLU A 373 12.58 -11.88 9.18
N ASP A 374 13.79 -12.15 9.67
CA ASP A 374 14.40 -11.40 10.77
C ASP A 374 14.80 -9.98 10.38
N PHE A 375 15.19 -9.76 9.11
CA PHE A 375 15.60 -8.43 8.66
C PHE A 375 14.51 -7.71 7.86
N MET A 376 13.56 -8.42 7.24
CA MET A 376 12.48 -7.81 6.46
C MET A 376 11.24 -7.48 7.29
N VAL A 377 10.88 -8.35 8.23
CA VAL A 377 9.63 -8.21 9.00
C VAL A 377 9.92 -7.57 10.36
N THR A 378 10.89 -8.09 11.11
CA THR A 378 11.19 -7.58 12.46
C THR A 378 11.71 -6.14 12.43
N SER A 379 12.34 -5.70 11.33
CA SER A 379 12.80 -4.31 11.18
C SER A 379 11.66 -3.28 11.12
N LEU A 380 10.43 -3.72 10.86
CA LEU A 380 9.25 -2.85 10.74
C LEU A 380 8.71 -2.42 12.11
N GLY A 381 9.18 -3.07 13.19
CA GLY A 381 8.75 -2.79 14.56
C GLY A 381 7.84 -3.88 15.13
N LYS A 382 7.04 -3.50 16.12
CA LYS A 382 6.18 -4.38 16.91
C LYS A 382 4.82 -3.72 17.13
N ASP A 383 3.91 -4.44 17.78
CA ASP A 383 2.60 -3.92 18.19
C ASP A 383 1.71 -3.44 17.02
N PHE A 384 1.87 -4.10 15.86
CA PHE A 384 0.95 -3.95 14.72
C PHE A 384 -0.43 -4.46 15.09
N TYR A 385 -1.47 -3.86 14.54
CA TYR A 385 -2.81 -4.47 14.50
C TYR A 385 -3.31 -4.52 13.06
N TYR A 386 -4.22 -5.46 12.79
CA TYR A 386 -4.88 -5.56 11.50
C TYR A 386 -5.90 -4.42 11.32
N TYR A 387 -5.64 -3.58 10.32
CA TYR A 387 -6.44 -2.41 10.02
C TYR A 387 -7.64 -2.75 9.13
N GLY A 388 -7.50 -3.70 8.22
CA GLY A 388 -8.56 -4.12 7.30
C GLY A 388 -8.06 -4.32 5.86
N ALA A 389 -8.98 -4.78 5.00
CA ALA A 389 -8.74 -4.97 3.58
C ALA A 389 -8.94 -3.67 2.79
N ILE A 390 -7.91 -3.21 2.08
CA ILE A 390 -7.96 -2.00 1.25
C ILE A 390 -8.14 -2.40 -0.20
N LYS A 391 -9.20 -1.91 -0.83
CA LYS A 391 -9.35 -2.02 -2.28
C LYS A 391 -8.82 -0.78 -2.98
N THR A 392 -8.03 -0.99 -4.02
CA THR A 392 -7.54 0.10 -4.89
C THR A 392 -8.38 0.21 -6.15
N ASP A 393 -8.23 1.34 -6.87
CA ASP A 393 -8.94 1.59 -8.13
C ASP A 393 -8.64 0.54 -9.22
N MET A 394 -7.51 -0.18 -9.11
CA MET A 394 -7.15 -1.30 -9.99
C MET A 394 -7.77 -2.64 -9.56
N ASN A 395 -8.73 -2.61 -8.63
CA ASN A 395 -9.40 -3.78 -8.06
C ASN A 395 -8.43 -4.76 -7.35
N LEU A 396 -7.30 -4.25 -6.86
CA LEU A 396 -6.39 -5.01 -6.01
C LEU A 396 -6.81 -4.85 -4.55
N THR A 397 -6.78 -5.94 -3.80
CA THR A 397 -7.08 -5.95 -2.37
C THR A 397 -5.80 -6.21 -1.57
N PHE A 398 -5.54 -5.36 -0.58
CA PHE A 398 -4.39 -5.45 0.31
C PHE A 398 -4.81 -5.61 1.76
N ASP A 399 -4.14 -6.50 2.49
CA ASP A 399 -4.24 -6.56 3.94
C ASP A 399 -3.36 -5.47 4.57
N SER A 400 -4.00 -4.60 5.32
CA SER A 400 -3.35 -3.44 5.96
C SER A 400 -3.04 -3.76 7.41
N TYR A 401 -1.81 -3.49 7.83
CA TYR A 401 -1.42 -3.51 9.24
C TYR A 401 -0.79 -2.19 9.61
N VAL A 402 -1.16 -1.64 10.77
CA VAL A 402 -0.67 -0.34 11.23
C VAL A 402 -0.05 -0.48 12.62
N ALA A 403 1.07 0.19 12.84
CA ALA A 403 1.70 0.33 14.15
C ALA A 403 2.21 1.76 14.35
N LYS A 404 2.43 2.11 15.62
CA LYS A 404 3.14 3.31 16.02
C LYS A 404 4.56 2.93 16.42
N ASP A 405 5.55 3.66 15.90
CA ASP A 405 6.94 3.46 16.29
C ASP A 405 7.28 4.16 17.62
N SER A 406 8.51 3.98 18.10
CA SER A 406 9.00 4.62 19.33
C SER A 406 9.13 6.15 19.25
N ASN A 407 9.20 6.72 18.05
CA ASN A 407 9.40 8.14 17.77
C ASN A 407 8.09 8.88 17.47
N ASN A 408 6.94 8.27 17.75
CA ASN A 408 5.61 8.73 17.36
C ASN A 408 5.33 8.77 15.85
N GLY A 409 6.17 8.14 15.04
CA GLY A 409 5.88 7.82 13.65
C GLY A 409 4.83 6.73 13.52
N ILE A 410 4.12 6.73 12.41
CA ILE A 410 3.11 5.73 12.06
C ILE A 410 3.64 4.95 10.86
N ILE A 411 3.64 3.63 10.99
CA ILE A 411 3.99 2.71 9.92
C ILE A 411 2.75 1.90 9.53
N GLU A 412 2.47 1.87 8.23
CA GLU A 412 1.43 1.04 7.64
C GLU A 412 2.08 0.13 6.60
N VAL A 413 1.81 -1.16 6.71
CA VAL A 413 2.35 -2.19 5.81
C VAL A 413 1.22 -2.92 5.11
N LEU A 414 1.35 -3.05 3.79
CA LEU A 414 0.34 -3.63 2.92
C LEU A 414 0.85 -4.94 2.36
N TYR A 415 0.09 -6.02 2.60
CA TYR A 415 0.36 -7.33 2.04
C TYR A 415 -0.63 -7.66 0.93
N ILE A 416 -0.13 -8.23 -0.16
CA ILE A 416 -0.97 -8.74 -1.26
C ILE A 416 -1.10 -10.25 -1.15
N ASP A 417 -2.32 -10.78 -1.24
CA ASP A 417 -2.61 -12.21 -1.04
C ASP A 417 -2.90 -12.96 -2.36
N ASN A 418 -3.58 -12.36 -3.34
CA ASN A 418 -4.28 -13.16 -4.37
C ASN A 418 -3.96 -12.92 -5.86
N HIS A 419 -3.23 -11.87 -6.26
CA HIS A 419 -3.11 -11.53 -7.70
C HIS A 419 -1.70 -11.41 -8.28
N TRP A 420 -0.68 -11.15 -7.46
CA TRP A 420 0.70 -11.33 -7.92
C TRP A 420 1.13 -12.77 -7.71
N LYS A 421 0.77 -13.64 -8.66
CA LYS A 421 1.41 -14.95 -8.77
C LYS A 421 2.86 -14.75 -9.19
N PHE A 422 3.74 -14.61 -8.22
CA PHE A 422 5.14 -14.92 -8.47
C PHE A 422 5.23 -16.44 -8.65
N ASN A 423 5.84 -16.89 -9.73
CA ASN A 423 6.01 -18.31 -10.02
C ASN A 423 6.50 -19.02 -8.75
N ASN A 424 5.72 -20.00 -8.27
CA ASN A 424 6.01 -20.85 -7.11
C ASN A 424 6.05 -20.16 -5.72
N LEU A 425 5.30 -19.07 -5.51
CA LEU A 425 5.04 -18.54 -4.16
C LEU A 425 3.57 -18.61 -3.80
N SER A 426 3.28 -19.16 -2.61
CA SER A 426 1.95 -19.18 -2.01
C SER A 426 2.00 -18.40 -0.71
N GLY A 427 1.13 -17.39 -0.57
CA GLY A 427 0.95 -16.60 0.64
C GLY A 427 1.26 -15.11 0.48
N PRO A 428 0.97 -14.32 1.53
CA PRO A 428 0.99 -12.85 1.48
C PRO A 428 2.38 -12.28 1.32
N ILE A 429 2.54 -11.29 0.42
CA ILE A 429 3.83 -10.65 0.13
C ILE A 429 3.78 -9.17 0.51
N LEU A 430 4.82 -8.68 1.18
CA LEU A 430 4.96 -7.29 1.56
C LEU A 430 5.10 -6.39 0.32
N HIS A 431 4.01 -5.70 -0.01
CA HIS A 431 3.89 -4.86 -1.20
C HIS A 431 4.26 -3.41 -0.92
N THR A 432 3.71 -2.81 0.13
CA THR A 432 3.92 -1.38 0.43
C THR A 432 4.25 -1.17 1.88
N ILE A 433 5.16 -0.22 2.15
CA ILE A 433 5.39 0.34 3.47
C ILE A 433 5.16 1.85 3.34
N ASN A 434 4.16 2.37 4.05
CA ASN A 434 3.97 3.80 4.25
C ASN A 434 4.49 4.15 5.64
N TYR A 435 5.34 5.15 5.74
CA TYR A 435 5.84 5.68 6.99
C TYR A 435 5.62 7.18 7.07
N LYS A 436 5.05 7.65 8.18
CA LYS A 436 4.79 9.06 8.43
C LYS A 436 5.28 9.46 9.81
N SER A 437 6.15 10.46 9.89
CA SER A 437 6.63 11.04 11.14
C SER A 437 6.78 12.56 10.99
N PRO A 438 6.96 13.32 12.08
CA PRO A 438 7.16 14.77 11.98
C PRO A 438 8.36 15.17 11.11
N SER A 439 9.39 14.32 11.03
CA SER A 439 10.66 14.65 10.35
C SER A 439 10.83 13.93 9.01
N VAL A 440 10.29 12.72 8.88
CA VAL A 440 10.52 11.83 7.74
C VAL A 440 9.21 11.17 7.32
N ASN A 441 8.88 11.28 6.04
CA ASN A 441 7.77 10.59 5.41
C ASN A 441 8.32 9.84 4.19
N PHE A 442 8.09 8.53 4.15
CA PHE A 442 8.46 7.76 2.98
C PHE A 442 7.41 6.71 2.63
N LYS A 443 7.41 6.31 1.36
CA LYS A 443 6.66 5.19 0.82
C LYS A 443 7.62 4.26 0.08
N LEU A 444 7.64 2.99 0.45
CA LEU A 444 8.29 1.92 -0.31
C LEU A 444 7.23 1.10 -1.02
N GLU A 445 7.37 0.90 -2.32
CA GLU A 445 6.43 0.14 -3.15
C GLU A 445 7.15 -0.95 -3.94
N LEU A 446 6.70 -2.18 -3.80
CA LEU A 446 7.22 -3.33 -4.53
C LEU A 446 6.94 -3.18 -6.02
N VAL A 447 7.99 -3.25 -6.84
CA VAL A 447 7.90 -3.24 -8.30
C VAL A 447 7.96 -4.66 -8.87
N SER A 448 8.84 -5.49 -8.31
CA SER A 448 8.99 -6.88 -8.74
C SER A 448 9.54 -7.71 -7.59
N PHE A 449 9.05 -8.94 -7.47
CA PHE A 449 9.59 -9.96 -6.57
C PHE A 449 9.87 -11.23 -7.37
N LYS A 450 10.86 -12.01 -6.97
CA LYS A 450 11.21 -13.27 -7.62
C LYS A 450 11.79 -14.23 -6.61
N ASN A 451 11.20 -15.41 -6.46
CA ASN A 451 11.82 -16.51 -5.72
C ASN A 451 12.97 -17.09 -6.56
N THR A 452 14.18 -17.08 -6.04
CA THR A 452 15.37 -17.60 -6.73
C THR A 452 15.90 -18.88 -6.07
N THR A 453 15.10 -19.52 -5.21
CA THR A 453 15.50 -20.73 -4.47
C THR A 453 15.88 -21.88 -5.38
N ASP A 454 15.15 -22.05 -6.50
CA ASP A 454 15.40 -23.10 -7.48
C ASP A 454 16.38 -22.66 -8.60
N GLU A 455 16.83 -21.41 -8.58
CA GLU A 455 17.71 -20.87 -9.62
C GLU A 455 19.18 -21.17 -9.34
N LEU A 456 19.95 -21.27 -10.44
CA LEU A 456 21.39 -21.34 -10.38
C LEU A 456 21.96 -19.94 -10.08
N PHE A 457 23.08 -19.89 -9.36
CA PHE A 457 23.79 -18.64 -9.10
C PHE A 457 24.19 -17.95 -10.40
N SER A 458 24.09 -16.61 -10.45
CA SER A 458 24.64 -15.84 -11.56
C SER A 458 25.55 -14.70 -11.13
N THR A 459 26.77 -14.66 -11.69
CA THR A 459 27.75 -13.60 -11.38
C THR A 459 27.49 -12.30 -12.12
N THR A 460 26.72 -12.24 -13.23
CA THR A 460 26.40 -10.94 -13.87
C THR A 460 25.65 -9.99 -12.96
N ASN A 461 24.80 -10.55 -12.10
CA ASN A 461 24.07 -9.72 -11.16
C ASN A 461 25.01 -9.18 -10.07
N TYR A 462 26.18 -9.79 -9.85
CA TYR A 462 27.10 -9.50 -8.75
C TYR A 462 28.57 -9.51 -9.20
N ASP A 463 28.86 -8.91 -10.36
CA ASP A 463 30.21 -8.92 -10.92
C ASP A 463 31.11 -7.98 -10.12
N VAL A 464 31.96 -8.57 -9.28
CA VAL A 464 32.95 -7.82 -8.49
C VAL A 464 34.27 -7.64 -9.23
N SER A 465 34.38 -8.04 -10.50
CA SER A 465 35.59 -7.91 -11.32
C SER A 465 36.26 -6.53 -11.26
N PRO A 466 35.52 -5.40 -11.23
CA PRO A 466 36.16 -4.09 -11.18
C PRO A 466 36.95 -3.86 -9.89
N CYS A 467 36.61 -4.59 -8.83
CA CYS A 467 37.22 -4.48 -7.50
C CYS A 467 38.40 -5.43 -7.28
N LEU A 468 38.69 -6.28 -8.26
CA LEU A 468 39.70 -7.31 -8.14
C LEU A 468 41.04 -6.85 -8.72
N GLY A 469 42.13 -7.18 -8.03
CA GLY A 469 43.48 -6.99 -8.57
C GLY A 469 43.78 -8.01 -9.66
N ILE A 470 43.65 -7.62 -10.93
CA ILE A 470 43.97 -8.47 -12.08
C ILE A 470 45.33 -8.03 -12.63
N ILE A 471 46.31 -8.94 -12.61
CA ILE A 471 47.65 -8.73 -13.17
C ILE A 471 47.72 -9.29 -14.60
N ASP A 472 48.54 -8.73 -15.48
CA ASP A 472 48.66 -9.17 -16.89
C ASP A 472 48.98 -10.66 -17.04
N ASN A 473 49.66 -11.25 -16.06
CA ASN A 473 50.04 -12.65 -16.03
C ASN A 473 48.96 -13.61 -15.52
N SER A 474 47.75 -13.13 -15.23
CA SER A 474 46.68 -13.90 -14.60
C SER A 474 45.62 -14.46 -15.56
N TYR A 475 45.85 -14.43 -16.87
CA TYR A 475 44.92 -14.95 -17.87
C TYR A 475 45.21 -16.41 -18.23
N TYR A 476 44.16 -17.23 -18.22
CA TYR A 476 44.17 -18.66 -18.47
C TYR A 476 43.02 -19.06 -19.39
N TYR A 477 43.05 -20.30 -19.87
CA TYR A 477 41.92 -20.87 -20.58
C TYR A 477 41.77 -22.37 -20.31
N VAL A 478 40.56 -22.87 -20.55
CA VAL A 478 40.23 -24.29 -20.56
C VAL A 478 39.50 -24.65 -21.86
N THR A 479 39.53 -25.93 -22.24
CA THR A 479 38.81 -26.44 -23.41
C THR A 479 37.57 -27.20 -22.96
N VAL A 480 36.38 -26.76 -23.39
CA VAL A 480 35.13 -27.48 -23.19
C VAL A 480 34.87 -28.33 -24.43
N ARG A 481 34.80 -29.65 -24.24
CA ARG A 481 34.73 -30.61 -25.35
C ARG A 481 33.31 -30.77 -25.91
N ASN A 482 33.21 -31.27 -27.14
CA ASN A 482 31.95 -31.71 -27.78
C ASN A 482 30.85 -30.63 -27.74
N THR A 483 31.24 -29.39 -27.96
CA THR A 483 30.32 -28.25 -27.90
C THR A 483 30.72 -27.19 -28.93
N THR A 484 29.74 -26.41 -29.35
CA THR A 484 29.94 -25.31 -30.29
C THR A 484 29.64 -23.99 -29.62
N MET A 485 30.20 -22.91 -30.15
CA MET A 485 29.91 -21.55 -29.73
C MET A 485 28.40 -21.26 -29.82
N LYS A 486 27.71 -21.83 -30.82
CA LYS A 486 26.24 -21.73 -30.93
C LYS A 486 25.53 -22.40 -29.75
N LYS A 487 25.94 -23.61 -29.36
CA LYS A 487 25.39 -24.33 -28.20
C LYS A 487 25.64 -23.57 -26.90
N ILE A 488 26.86 -23.10 -26.67
CA ILE A 488 27.21 -22.29 -25.49
C ILE A 488 26.42 -20.98 -25.44
N LYS A 489 26.29 -20.26 -26.57
CA LYS A 489 25.48 -19.04 -26.65
C LYS A 489 24.00 -19.31 -26.33
N ASN A 490 23.45 -20.42 -26.82
CA ASN A 490 22.06 -20.81 -26.55
C ASN A 490 21.80 -21.16 -25.06
N LEU A 491 22.80 -21.69 -24.34
CA LEU A 491 22.71 -21.93 -22.88
C LEU A 491 22.78 -20.64 -22.06
N GLY A 492 23.12 -19.52 -22.69
CA GLY A 492 23.50 -18.27 -22.05
C GLY A 492 24.98 -18.31 -21.67
N LEU A 493 25.79 -17.46 -22.31
CA LEU A 493 27.24 -17.35 -22.05
C LEU A 493 27.54 -17.22 -20.56
N GLN A 494 26.74 -16.42 -19.89
CA GLN A 494 26.91 -16.14 -18.49
C GLN A 494 26.66 -17.35 -17.59
N ASN A 495 25.57 -18.10 -17.82
CA ASN A 495 25.30 -19.32 -17.06
C ASN A 495 26.45 -20.34 -17.20
N VAL A 496 27.10 -20.35 -18.37
CA VAL A 496 28.29 -21.18 -18.62
C VAL A 496 29.50 -20.65 -17.84
N TYR A 497 29.72 -19.34 -17.82
CA TYR A 497 30.80 -18.73 -17.03
C TYR A 497 30.60 -18.96 -15.52
N ASP A 498 29.38 -18.79 -15.01
CA ASP A 498 29.02 -19.01 -13.61
C ASP A 498 29.24 -20.46 -13.19
N GLY A 499 28.72 -21.40 -13.99
CA GLY A 499 28.92 -22.82 -13.77
C GLY A 499 30.40 -23.22 -13.81
N LEU A 500 31.18 -22.60 -14.72
CA LEU A 500 32.62 -22.82 -14.82
C LEU A 500 33.36 -22.25 -13.60
N SER A 501 33.11 -21.00 -13.22
CA SER A 501 33.72 -20.34 -12.05
C SER A 501 33.50 -21.16 -10.78
N TYR A 502 32.26 -21.59 -10.53
CA TYR A 502 31.92 -22.39 -9.35
C TYR A 502 32.63 -23.75 -9.36
N THR A 503 32.71 -24.38 -10.53
CA THR A 503 33.39 -25.67 -10.70
C THR A 503 34.90 -25.54 -10.48
N LEU A 504 35.55 -24.54 -11.07
CA LEU A 504 36.98 -24.29 -10.90
C LEU A 504 37.30 -23.93 -9.44
N SER A 505 36.49 -23.06 -8.83
CA SER A 505 36.55 -22.69 -7.41
C SER A 505 36.55 -23.91 -6.49
N ASN A 506 35.61 -24.84 -6.69
CA ASN A 506 35.49 -26.04 -5.85
C ASN A 506 36.68 -27.00 -6.04
N ASN A 507 37.24 -27.10 -7.24
CA ASN A 507 38.40 -27.97 -7.50
C ASN A 507 39.73 -27.35 -7.05
N SER A 508 39.78 -26.05 -6.72
CA SER A 508 41.01 -25.33 -6.34
C SER A 508 41.21 -25.21 -4.81
N GLN A 509 40.73 -26.17 -4.02
CA GLN A 509 40.58 -26.05 -2.55
C GLN A 509 39.65 -24.91 -2.11
N ILE A 510 38.53 -24.72 -2.82
CA ILE A 510 37.43 -23.83 -2.40
C ILE A 510 37.89 -22.36 -2.35
N SER A 511 38.35 -21.84 -3.51
CA SER A 511 38.55 -20.39 -3.69
C SER A 511 37.21 -19.68 -3.89
N SER A 512 37.18 -18.34 -3.91
CA SER A 512 35.91 -17.64 -4.22
C SER A 512 35.61 -17.76 -5.72
N PRO A 513 34.40 -18.21 -6.14
CA PRO A 513 33.99 -18.18 -7.54
C PRO A 513 34.12 -16.81 -8.19
N LEU A 514 34.03 -15.74 -7.39
CA LEU A 514 34.14 -14.36 -7.83
C LEU A 514 35.54 -13.98 -8.34
N ARG A 515 36.58 -14.75 -8.00
CA ARG A 515 37.95 -14.49 -8.45
C ARG A 515 38.21 -14.88 -9.90
N PHE A 516 37.33 -15.69 -10.48
CA PHE A 516 37.38 -16.04 -11.90
C PHE A 516 36.57 -15.02 -12.68
N THR A 517 37.22 -14.27 -13.56
CA THR A 517 36.58 -13.13 -14.25
C THR A 517 37.12 -12.91 -15.67
N ASN A 518 36.74 -11.82 -16.35
CA ASN A 518 37.13 -11.45 -17.71
C ASN A 518 36.95 -12.59 -18.73
N PHE A 519 35.79 -13.25 -18.67
CA PHE A 519 35.50 -14.39 -19.53
C PHE A 519 35.32 -14.00 -21.00
N TYR A 520 35.93 -14.76 -21.89
CA TYR A 520 35.60 -14.74 -23.32
C TYR A 520 35.77 -16.13 -23.94
N ILE A 521 35.12 -16.37 -25.08
CA ILE A 521 35.13 -17.68 -25.73
C ILE A 521 35.61 -17.62 -27.17
N ARG A 522 36.21 -18.72 -27.63
CA ARG A 522 36.62 -18.91 -29.02
C ARG A 522 36.32 -20.35 -29.45
N GLN A 523 35.74 -20.52 -30.64
CA GLN A 523 35.59 -21.85 -31.24
C GLN A 523 36.96 -22.40 -31.64
N SER A 524 37.23 -23.66 -31.33
CA SER A 524 38.41 -24.40 -31.79
C SER A 524 37.96 -25.78 -32.30
N ASN A 525 37.86 -25.94 -33.61
CA ASN A 525 37.37 -27.17 -34.26
C ASN A 525 36.01 -27.63 -33.67
N GLU A 526 35.97 -28.78 -33.01
CA GLU A 526 34.77 -29.38 -32.38
C GLU A 526 34.57 -28.97 -30.90
N ASP A 527 35.44 -28.10 -30.39
CA ASP A 527 35.45 -27.66 -28.99
C ASP A 527 35.33 -26.15 -28.86
N VAL A 528 35.12 -25.68 -27.62
CA VAL A 528 35.17 -24.25 -27.30
C VAL A 528 36.24 -24.00 -26.25
N LEU A 529 37.12 -23.04 -26.55
CA LEU A 529 38.07 -22.48 -25.60
C LEU A 529 37.37 -21.40 -24.79
N ILE A 530 37.43 -21.49 -23.48
CA ILE A 530 36.93 -20.46 -22.56
C ILE A 530 38.12 -19.87 -21.83
N PHE A 531 38.37 -18.59 -22.08
CA PHE A 531 39.43 -17.80 -21.47
C PHE A 531 38.86 -17.02 -20.29
N PHE A 532 39.69 -16.77 -19.27
CA PHE A 532 39.34 -16.04 -18.06
C PHE A 532 40.60 -15.57 -17.33
N SER A 533 40.46 -14.63 -16.39
CA SER A 533 41.50 -14.25 -15.45
C SER A 533 41.23 -14.78 -14.05
N ILE A 534 42.29 -14.95 -13.25
CA ILE A 534 42.22 -15.27 -11.83
C ILE A 534 42.77 -14.08 -11.05
N SER A 535 41.93 -13.40 -10.28
CA SER A 535 42.40 -12.24 -9.50
C SER A 535 43.36 -12.62 -8.39
N ASP A 536 44.15 -11.65 -7.91
CA ASP A 536 44.92 -11.80 -6.67
C ASP A 536 44.02 -11.75 -5.42
N LYS A 537 44.60 -12.04 -4.26
CA LYS A 537 43.96 -11.85 -2.96
C LYS A 537 43.64 -10.37 -2.74
N ILE A 538 42.56 -10.13 -2.00
CA ILE A 538 42.19 -8.78 -1.58
C ILE A 538 43.05 -8.42 -0.37
N ASN A 539 43.81 -7.32 -0.47
CA ASN A 539 44.70 -6.84 0.60
C ASN A 539 43.98 -6.08 1.73
N VAL A 540 42.67 -6.30 1.87
CA VAL A 540 41.82 -5.67 2.89
C VAL A 540 41.52 -6.72 3.97
N LYS A 541 41.53 -6.29 5.24
CA LYS A 541 41.16 -7.17 6.35
C LYS A 541 39.66 -7.51 6.26
N PRO A 542 39.27 -8.80 6.19
CA PRO A 542 37.87 -9.20 6.16
C PRO A 542 37.24 -9.20 7.55
N SER A 543 35.91 -9.13 7.60
CA SER A 543 35.16 -9.39 8.83
C SER A 543 35.21 -10.88 9.21
N PRO A 544 35.31 -11.21 10.50
CA PRO A 544 35.19 -12.59 10.95
C PRO A 544 33.73 -13.04 10.83
N THR A 545 33.45 -13.99 9.94
CA THR A 545 32.10 -14.53 9.73
C THR A 545 31.96 -15.96 10.25
N VAL A 546 30.73 -16.40 10.49
CA VAL A 546 30.43 -17.79 10.93
C VAL A 546 30.92 -18.84 9.93
N TYR A 547 30.94 -18.50 8.63
CA TYR A 547 31.40 -19.37 7.55
C TYR A 547 32.73 -18.90 6.97
N PHE A 548 33.54 -18.16 7.73
CA PHE A 548 34.73 -17.50 7.23
C PHE A 548 35.71 -18.47 6.58
N ARG A 549 36.10 -18.15 5.34
CA ARG A 549 37.13 -18.84 4.59
C ARG A 549 38.19 -17.85 4.15
N ASN A 550 39.45 -18.19 4.39
CA ASN A 550 40.56 -17.37 3.90
C ASN A 550 40.74 -17.58 2.38
N GLN A 551 41.17 -16.53 1.68
CA GLN A 551 41.48 -16.63 0.25
C GLN A 551 42.80 -17.38 0.04
N THR A 552 42.83 -18.34 -0.90
CA THR A 552 44.03 -19.08 -1.34
C THR A 552 44.90 -18.25 -2.28
N SER A 553 46.21 -18.54 -2.41
CA SER A 553 47.06 -17.78 -3.34
C SER A 553 46.77 -18.14 -4.80
N ILE A 554 47.13 -17.26 -5.74
CA ILE A 554 47.01 -17.58 -7.18
C ILE A 554 47.80 -18.87 -7.52
N ASP A 555 49.04 -18.99 -7.03
CA ASP A 555 49.91 -20.15 -7.31
C ASP A 555 49.30 -21.47 -6.84
N GLU A 556 48.64 -21.46 -5.68
CA GLU A 556 47.94 -22.61 -5.13
C GLU A 556 46.70 -22.96 -5.96
N ILE A 557 45.93 -21.96 -6.40
CA ILE A 557 44.79 -22.17 -7.30
C ILE A 557 45.25 -22.83 -8.60
N ILE A 558 46.30 -22.31 -9.24
CA ILE A 558 46.87 -22.84 -10.48
C ILE A 558 47.31 -24.29 -10.28
N THR A 559 48.05 -24.56 -9.20
CA THR A 559 48.59 -25.90 -8.91
C THR A 559 47.47 -26.93 -8.73
N ASN A 560 46.39 -26.56 -8.03
CA ASN A 560 45.25 -27.44 -7.75
C ASN A 560 44.36 -27.66 -8.98
N ILE A 561 44.10 -26.62 -9.78
CA ILE A 561 43.35 -26.76 -11.03
C ILE A 561 44.12 -27.63 -12.01
N ASN A 562 45.42 -27.39 -12.15
CA ASN A 562 46.28 -28.14 -13.05
C ASN A 562 46.36 -29.62 -12.62
N SER A 563 46.58 -29.92 -11.33
CA SER A 563 46.60 -31.31 -10.84
C SER A 563 45.27 -32.02 -11.06
N THR A 564 44.15 -31.33 -10.85
CA THR A 564 42.80 -31.89 -11.06
C THR A 564 42.54 -32.20 -12.54
N LEU A 565 42.83 -31.25 -13.43
CA LEU A 565 42.57 -31.40 -14.88
C LEU A 565 43.60 -32.29 -15.58
N ILE A 566 44.78 -32.51 -14.98
CA ILE A 566 45.69 -33.58 -15.40
C ILE A 566 45.14 -34.94 -15.02
N ALA A 567 44.58 -35.09 -13.82
CA ALA A 567 44.10 -36.37 -13.32
C ALA A 567 42.82 -36.84 -14.01
N LYS A 568 41.89 -35.94 -14.31
CA LYS A 568 40.57 -36.28 -14.87
C LYS A 568 39.92 -35.14 -15.63
N GLU A 569 38.93 -35.51 -16.43
CA GLU A 569 37.95 -34.55 -16.94
C GLU A 569 37.02 -34.08 -15.82
N VAL A 570 36.60 -32.81 -15.90
CA VAL A 570 35.70 -32.20 -14.92
C VAL A 570 34.44 -31.76 -15.63
N SER A 571 33.29 -32.27 -15.20
CA SER A 571 32.00 -31.86 -15.76
C SER A 571 31.30 -30.86 -14.86
N PHE A 572 30.56 -29.94 -15.47
CA PHE A 572 29.76 -28.94 -14.79
C PHE A 572 28.39 -28.82 -15.46
N GLN A 573 27.38 -28.52 -14.65
CA GLN A 573 25.99 -28.45 -15.09
C GLN A 573 25.58 -27.01 -15.33
N VAL A 574 24.97 -26.76 -16.48
CA VAL A 574 24.38 -25.47 -16.86
C VAL A 574 22.91 -25.74 -17.19
N GLN A 575 22.00 -25.29 -16.33
CA GLN A 575 20.58 -25.61 -16.41
C GLN A 575 20.38 -27.14 -16.45
N THR A 576 19.82 -27.68 -17.53
CA THR A 576 19.64 -29.13 -17.76
C THR A 576 20.77 -29.77 -18.57
N THR A 577 21.75 -29.00 -19.03
CA THR A 577 22.83 -29.48 -19.90
C THR A 577 24.13 -29.67 -19.15
N GLN A 578 24.77 -30.82 -19.30
CA GLN A 578 26.10 -31.09 -18.76
C GLN A 578 27.18 -30.72 -19.79
N LEU A 579 28.16 -29.92 -19.36
CA LEU A 579 29.35 -29.57 -20.13
C LEU A 579 30.58 -30.22 -19.47
N THR A 580 31.60 -30.53 -20.26
CA THR A 580 32.81 -31.21 -19.76
C THR A 580 34.07 -30.46 -20.17
N ILE A 581 34.89 -30.12 -19.18
CA ILE A 581 36.24 -29.61 -19.35
C ILE A 581 37.16 -30.79 -19.72
N ARG A 582 37.84 -30.67 -20.86
CA ARG A 582 38.78 -31.67 -21.36
C ARG A 582 39.97 -31.79 -20.40
N GLN A 583 40.44 -33.01 -20.20
CA GLN A 583 41.68 -33.31 -19.48
C GLN A 583 42.88 -32.59 -20.12
N ASN A 584 43.87 -32.18 -19.34
CA ASN A 584 45.08 -31.47 -19.78
C ASN A 584 44.80 -30.17 -20.57
N SER A 585 43.64 -29.54 -20.36
CA SER A 585 43.24 -28.35 -21.14
C SER A 585 43.49 -27.01 -20.45
N PHE A 586 43.85 -27.00 -19.16
CA PHE A 586 44.15 -25.76 -18.44
C PHE A 586 45.52 -25.24 -18.83
N MET A 587 45.55 -24.08 -19.47
CA MET A 587 46.77 -23.46 -19.95
C MET A 587 46.75 -21.97 -19.69
N LYS A 588 47.94 -21.37 -19.60
CA LYS A 588 48.08 -19.91 -19.57
C LYS A 588 47.70 -19.34 -20.93
N SER A 589 46.95 -18.24 -20.94
CA SER A 589 46.68 -17.51 -22.18
C SER A 589 48.00 -16.99 -22.74
N PRO A 590 48.29 -17.17 -24.03
CA PRO A 590 49.43 -16.55 -24.65
C PRO A 590 49.31 -15.03 -24.49
N VAL A 591 50.41 -14.36 -24.16
CA VAL A 591 50.46 -12.89 -24.18
C VAL A 591 50.25 -12.49 -25.63
N ILE A 592 49.06 -11.99 -25.95
CA ILE A 592 48.85 -11.27 -27.19
C ILE A 592 49.58 -9.95 -26.96
N ILE A 593 50.88 -9.91 -27.28
CA ILE A 593 51.53 -8.63 -27.59
C ILE A 593 50.62 -8.08 -28.70
N PRO A 594 49.96 -6.92 -28.51
CA PRO A 594 49.38 -6.27 -29.65
C PRO A 594 50.57 -6.03 -30.57
N GLN A 595 50.75 -6.87 -31.60
CA GLN A 595 51.41 -6.38 -32.79
C GLN A 595 50.61 -5.12 -33.10
N PRO A 596 51.22 -3.92 -33.10
CA PRO A 596 50.50 -2.74 -33.53
C PRO A 596 49.84 -3.16 -34.83
N ALA A 597 48.50 -3.15 -34.86
CA ALA A 597 47.81 -3.44 -36.10
C ALA A 597 48.51 -2.55 -37.13
N PRO A 598 49.14 -3.11 -38.19
CA PRO A 598 49.79 -2.26 -39.18
C PRO A 598 48.74 -1.23 -39.53
N SER A 599 49.07 0.04 -39.37
CA SER A 599 48.11 1.14 -39.42
C SER A 599 47.16 0.86 -40.56
N GLN A 600 45.95 0.37 -40.24
CA GLN A 600 44.95 0.20 -41.27
C GLN A 600 44.72 1.63 -41.70
N PHE A 601 45.10 1.94 -42.93
CA PHE A 601 44.83 3.22 -43.53
C PHE A 601 43.33 3.50 -43.32
N VAL A 602 43.02 4.35 -42.34
CA VAL A 602 41.67 4.87 -42.10
C VAL A 602 41.47 6.01 -43.09
N GLY A 603 41.61 5.71 -44.37
CA GLY A 603 41.22 6.59 -45.43
C GLY A 603 40.00 6.02 -46.10
N TYR A 604 39.05 6.90 -46.37
CA TYR A 604 37.92 6.60 -47.23
C TYR A 604 38.43 5.97 -48.52
N THR A 605 37.92 4.78 -48.87
CA THR A 605 38.11 4.25 -50.23
C THR A 605 37.69 5.32 -51.24
N SER A 606 38.34 5.38 -52.40
CA SER A 606 37.96 6.29 -53.48
C SER A 606 36.46 6.19 -53.80
N ALA A 607 35.87 4.99 -53.64
CA ALA A 607 34.44 4.75 -53.74
C ALA A 607 33.62 5.49 -52.67
N SER A 608 34.01 5.44 -51.39
CA SER A 608 33.32 6.19 -50.32
C SER A 608 33.47 7.71 -50.44
N LEU A 609 34.63 8.21 -50.91
CA LEU A 609 34.79 9.64 -51.24
C LEU A 609 33.93 10.05 -52.43
N PHE A 610 33.82 9.19 -53.45
CA PHE A 610 32.95 9.42 -54.60
C PHE A 610 31.47 9.45 -54.19
N VAL A 611 31.02 8.50 -53.36
CA VAL A 611 29.66 8.46 -52.84
C VAL A 611 29.37 9.71 -51.99
N SER A 612 30.25 10.08 -51.07
CA SER A 612 30.10 11.30 -50.26
C SER A 612 30.09 12.57 -51.12
N SER A 613 30.98 12.68 -52.11
CA SER A 613 31.02 13.80 -53.06
C SER A 613 29.76 13.89 -53.91
N PHE A 614 29.22 12.75 -54.34
CA PHE A 614 27.98 12.69 -55.10
C PHE A 614 26.78 13.13 -54.24
N PHE A 615 26.67 12.65 -53.00
CA PHE A 615 25.61 13.09 -52.08
C PHE A 615 25.72 14.56 -51.70
N ALA A 616 26.94 15.07 -51.48
CA ALA A 616 27.16 16.50 -51.22
C ALA A 616 26.81 17.36 -52.43
N PHE A 617 27.16 16.92 -53.65
CA PHE A 617 26.78 17.59 -54.90
C PHE A 617 25.26 17.57 -55.10
N ALA A 618 24.62 16.41 -54.95
CA ALA A 618 23.17 16.27 -55.07
C ALA A 618 22.43 17.14 -54.04
N PHE A 619 22.90 17.18 -52.79
CA PHE A 619 22.37 18.03 -51.73
C PHE A 619 22.57 19.52 -52.05
N GLY A 620 23.73 19.91 -52.58
CA GLY A 620 24.01 21.27 -53.04
C GLY A 620 23.08 21.72 -54.18
N VAL A 621 22.83 20.83 -55.16
CA VAL A 621 21.86 21.07 -56.24
C VAL A 621 20.45 21.22 -55.68
N LEU A 622 20.04 20.36 -54.73
CA LEU A 622 18.73 20.42 -54.08
C LEU A 622 18.53 21.75 -53.31
N LEU A 623 19.53 22.19 -52.56
CA LEU A 623 19.53 23.49 -51.89
C LEU A 623 19.50 24.66 -52.88
N GLY A 624 20.24 24.58 -53.99
CA GLY A 624 20.23 25.58 -55.05
C GLY A 624 18.86 25.71 -55.72
N VAL A 625 18.23 24.58 -56.08
CA VAL A 625 16.88 24.56 -56.68
C VAL A 625 15.84 25.06 -55.68
N ALA A 626 15.88 24.61 -54.42
CA ALA A 626 14.98 25.10 -53.38
C ALA A 626 15.14 26.60 -53.12
N GLY A 627 16.39 27.11 -53.12
CA GLY A 627 16.70 28.53 -53.00
C GLY A 627 16.15 29.36 -54.17
N ILE A 628 16.31 28.90 -55.41
CA ILE A 628 15.75 29.55 -56.61
C ILE A 628 14.22 29.56 -56.54
N VAL A 629 13.57 28.44 -56.21
CA VAL A 629 12.12 28.34 -56.07
C VAL A 629 11.59 29.27 -54.97
N PHE A 630 12.28 29.34 -53.82
CA PHE A 630 11.94 30.23 -52.73
C PHE A 630 12.08 31.71 -53.13
N GLN A 631 13.17 32.08 -53.81
CA GLN A 631 13.39 33.45 -54.28
C GLN A 631 12.38 33.85 -55.36
N TRP A 632 12.02 32.94 -56.26
CA TRP A 632 11.01 33.14 -57.29
C TRP A 632 9.61 33.31 -56.68
N LYS A 633 9.25 32.46 -55.70
CA LYS A 633 7.98 32.58 -54.95
C LYS A 633 7.91 33.88 -54.14
N LYS A 634 9.02 34.29 -53.51
CA LYS A 634 9.13 35.58 -52.80
C LYS A 634 8.87 36.74 -53.75
N ARG A 635 9.58 36.84 -54.88
CA ARG A 635 9.36 37.91 -55.88
C ARG A 635 7.92 37.98 -56.39
N ARG A 636 7.27 36.83 -56.58
CA ARG A 636 5.87 36.79 -57.04
C ARG A 636 4.90 37.31 -55.98
N LEU A 637 5.13 36.99 -54.70
CA LEU A 637 4.34 37.50 -53.58
C LEU A 637 4.55 39.00 -53.35
N THR A 638 5.79 39.50 -53.45
CA THR A 638 6.05 40.95 -53.26
C THR A 638 5.40 41.80 -54.35
N ASN A 639 5.33 41.31 -55.59
CA ASN A 639 4.65 42.04 -56.67
C ASN A 639 3.13 42.02 -56.53
N LEU A 640 2.54 40.96 -55.98
CA LEU A 640 1.10 40.91 -55.67
C LEU A 640 0.72 41.91 -54.58
N SER A 641 1.54 42.06 -53.54
CA SER A 641 1.28 43.06 -52.49
C SER A 641 1.33 44.51 -53.03
N TYR A 642 2.16 44.78 -54.04
CA TYR A 642 2.20 46.13 -54.63
C TYR A 642 0.95 46.46 -55.46
N GLN A 643 0.30 45.45 -56.07
CA GLN A 643 -0.95 45.63 -56.81
C GLN A 643 -2.20 45.77 -55.91
N ILE A 644 -2.10 45.46 -54.61
CA ILE A 644 -3.21 45.65 -53.66
C ILE A 644 -3.18 47.07 -53.07
N PHE A 645 -2.06 47.78 -53.19
CA PHE A 645 -1.89 49.14 -52.65
C PHE A 645 -2.05 50.26 -53.70
N GLU A 646 -2.15 49.92 -54.99
CA GLU A 646 -2.81 50.76 -56.01
C GLU A 646 -4.29 50.40 -56.09
#